data_AF-A0A366W2Q4-F1
#
_entry.id   AF-A0A366W2Q4-F1
#
_cell.length_a   1.000
_cell.length_b   1.000
_cell.length_c   1.000
_cell.angle_alpha   90.00
_cell.angle_beta   90.00
_cell.angle_gamma   90.00
#
_symmetry.space_group_name_H-M   'P 1'
#
loop_
_entity.id
_entity.type
_entity.pdbx_description
1 polymer ?
#
loop_
_entity_poly.entity_id
_entity_poly.type
_entity_poly.pdbx_seq_one_letter_code
_entity_poly.pdbx_strand_id
1 'polypeptide(L)'
;MSKENQIAFEKFDDYLRLAQKEGHDNAEVDFRAWMIENRYAQWNIGQTRDTLTKKYGANLRTLFPNANCLDDATFGSGSNYMFLGTVYQDPQHSHKGGVRALQSFQAGNKLILYEQGFLASSHSWSESFKSGKPNMACLGYVYDDIAHYFMADYPNRLINRMNSEIELSAEEFSRASAAMTRIVEQKISKYNSQPIVKPTMSDGYISRVLVCDQAFADASTIYGKVTERDFEKMLWAAIHENPTSQILIKTHPDTHWEKGKRVGYYNHLQDVGRIRILRDPVNPFSLFECVDKVYVGTSQMGLEALFAGKEVICFGAPFYAGWGLTDDRQTIPHRHRKRGLEEVFYFFYIWYTLYNVPGCATPSLVEDAIDFIDKNRPVKMPCEHTHAPEKPKVSVILPVYGVEKYINQCLYSIRGQTLEDIEIITINDCSPDGSQAIIDRHAADDPRIRSIVLEKNVGQGFARNEGIDAARGEFIQFLDSDDILASKSHLEDVYNAACDDGADMVRGRKLFERLENAQGEKVGMRRDWCEEAFNVPFHGKTFAEQTEVIQGRHFWNWLYRRQFLLEQDIRFLTPQWEEKPFLLKALLRAKYLSSIDSEGFVYRVREDSTARRKKTLKDVEYQVANFESLVDLLHDGGALDRKSKLFDVSRYLVTQFLNLIVTGFAISTVRRETGAVGEKELFERLQRLLVRTAIKATDVSPEPKQLKDFLKANNAYPLVFAAVLSGRFEFVQPTLDMSKIPQSDYIAEMLRVPEDAAERQFQEALSLYARNDLVTTDNDAVVLSQDIAQKPRLIIHIGSTKTGSTFIQHFLEQNRAALLRAGVYVPEVGLFWQKARPP
;
A
#
# COMPACT_ATOMS: atom_id res chain seq x y z
N MET A 1 -5.90 43.66 13.52
CA MET A 1 -5.53 42.99 14.78
C MET A 1 -6.79 42.85 15.63
N SER A 2 -7.12 41.68 16.18
CA SER A 2 -8.21 41.60 17.16
C SER A 2 -7.74 42.28 18.45
N LYS A 3 -8.61 43.08 19.09
CA LYS A 3 -8.29 43.78 20.35
C LYS A 3 -7.75 42.82 21.43
N GLU A 4 -8.26 41.59 21.41
CA GLU A 4 -7.84 40.50 22.29
C GLU A 4 -6.37 40.07 22.11
N ASN A 5 -5.89 39.93 20.87
CA ASN A 5 -4.50 39.55 20.62
C ASN A 5 -3.54 40.65 21.05
N GLN A 6 -3.91 41.92 20.82
CA GLN A 6 -3.08 43.05 21.23
C GLN A 6 -2.84 43.05 22.74
N ILE A 7 -3.91 42.92 23.54
CA ILE A 7 -3.82 42.88 25.00
C ILE A 7 -2.98 41.68 25.46
N ALA A 8 -3.18 40.51 24.85
CA ALA A 8 -2.39 39.33 25.19
C ALA A 8 -0.90 39.50 24.85
N PHE A 9 -0.58 40.10 23.69
CA PHE A 9 0.79 40.40 23.29
C PHE A 9 1.44 41.39 24.26
N GLU A 10 0.77 42.49 24.60
CA GLU A 10 1.28 43.48 25.55
C GLU A 10 1.59 42.85 26.92
N LYS A 11 0.69 42.00 27.43
CA LYS A 11 0.93 41.26 28.69
C LYS A 11 2.10 40.28 28.58
N PHE A 12 2.24 39.59 27.46
CA PHE A 12 3.33 38.64 27.24
C PHE A 12 4.69 39.36 27.14
N ASP A 13 4.73 40.46 26.40
CA ASP A 13 5.93 41.28 26.24
C ASP A 13 6.35 41.94 27.57
N ASP A 14 5.39 42.49 28.32
CA ASP A 14 5.65 43.03 29.66
C ASP A 14 6.15 41.94 30.63
N TYR A 15 5.59 40.73 30.55
CA TYR A 15 6.09 39.58 31.31
C TYR A 15 7.55 39.27 31.01
N LEU A 16 7.91 39.13 29.72
CA LEU A 16 9.29 38.84 29.31
C LEU A 16 10.27 39.93 29.78
N ARG A 17 9.88 41.20 29.68
CA ARG A 17 10.70 42.33 30.15
C ARG A 17 10.87 42.35 31.67
N LEU A 18 9.81 42.04 32.43
CA LEU A 18 9.88 41.95 33.90
C LEU A 18 10.75 40.78 34.33
N ALA A 19 10.54 39.59 33.76
CA ALA A 19 11.33 38.40 34.05
C ALA A 19 12.83 38.62 33.75
N GLN A 20 13.16 39.39 32.69
CA GLN A 20 14.53 39.77 32.37
C GLN A 20 15.15 40.73 33.41
N LYS A 21 14.36 41.64 34.01
CA LYS A 21 14.83 42.62 35.01
C LYS A 21 14.93 42.05 36.41
N GLU A 22 13.97 41.23 36.80
CA GLU A 22 13.88 40.67 38.16
C GLU A 22 14.98 39.65 38.45
N GLY A 23 15.63 39.10 37.40
CA GLY A 23 16.76 38.20 37.54
C GLY A 23 16.39 36.99 38.40
N HIS A 24 15.60 36.06 37.87
CA HIS A 24 15.13 34.89 38.60
C HIS A 24 16.22 33.85 38.96
N ASP A 25 17.48 34.25 39.15
CA ASP A 25 18.51 33.39 39.73
C ASP A 25 18.47 33.49 41.26
N ASN A 26 17.41 32.94 41.85
CA ASN A 26 17.54 32.46 43.21
C ASN A 26 18.28 31.12 43.15
N ALA A 27 19.61 31.16 43.14
CA ALA A 27 20.49 29.99 43.00
C ALA A 27 20.20 28.89 44.04
N GLU A 28 19.47 29.22 45.11
CA GLU A 28 19.04 28.31 46.17
C GLU A 28 17.88 27.37 45.78
N VAL A 29 17.10 27.65 44.72
CA VAL A 29 15.91 26.86 44.35
C VAL A 29 16.06 26.22 42.97
N ASP A 30 16.11 24.88 42.94
CA ASP A 30 16.06 24.11 41.68
C ASP A 30 14.66 24.20 41.05
N PHE A 31 14.56 24.90 39.91
CA PHE A 31 13.30 25.09 39.19
C PHE A 31 12.63 23.76 38.80
N ARG A 32 13.39 22.73 38.45
CA ARG A 32 12.84 21.40 38.15
C ARG A 32 12.14 20.82 39.37
N ALA A 33 12.81 20.84 40.53
CA ALA A 33 12.24 20.35 41.78
C ALA A 33 10.99 21.17 42.17
N TRP A 34 11.06 22.49 42.03
CA TRP A 34 9.94 23.39 42.28
C TRP A 34 8.72 23.06 41.40
N MET A 35 8.91 22.84 40.10
CA MET A 35 7.83 22.45 39.19
C MET A 35 7.19 21.11 39.60
N ILE A 36 8.01 20.13 39.99
CA ILE A 36 7.54 18.82 40.47
C ILE A 36 6.72 18.96 41.75
N GLU A 37 7.20 19.73 42.73
CA GLU A 37 6.51 19.97 44.00
C GLU A 37 5.17 20.72 43.80
N ASN A 38 5.13 21.65 42.85
CA ASN A 38 3.95 22.48 42.58
C ASN A 38 2.97 21.87 41.57
N ARG A 39 3.20 20.63 41.13
CA ARG A 39 2.35 19.96 40.12
C ARG A 39 0.90 19.73 40.56
N TYR A 40 0.66 19.68 41.86
CA TYR A 40 -0.68 19.53 42.45
C TYR A 40 -1.39 20.86 42.73
N ALA A 41 -0.75 22.00 42.48
CA ALA A 41 -1.41 23.30 42.59
C ALA A 41 -2.54 23.44 41.55
N GLN A 42 -3.44 24.41 41.76
CA GLN A 42 -4.42 24.77 40.74
C GLN A 42 -3.73 25.57 39.64
N TRP A 43 -3.75 25.04 38.41
CA TRP A 43 -3.13 25.64 37.23
C TRP A 43 -4.19 25.96 36.17
N ASN A 44 -4.17 27.17 35.62
CA ASN A 44 -4.96 27.55 34.45
C ASN A 44 -4.15 27.26 33.18
N ILE A 45 -4.48 26.18 32.48
CA ILE A 45 -3.77 25.74 31.27
C ILE A 45 -4.47 26.27 30.02
N GLY A 46 -3.72 26.89 29.11
CA GLY A 46 -4.16 27.35 27.79
C GLY A 46 -4.52 26.24 26.79
N GLN A 47 -5.16 25.16 27.22
CA GLN A 47 -5.69 24.07 26.38
C GLN A 47 -7.16 23.79 26.71
N THR A 48 -7.88 23.20 25.77
CA THR A 48 -9.28 22.78 25.96
C THR A 48 -9.37 21.42 26.66
N ARG A 49 -10.54 21.09 27.23
CA ARG A 49 -10.77 19.78 27.88
C ARG A 49 -10.53 18.61 26.93
N ASP A 50 -11.00 18.76 25.70
CA ASP A 50 -10.83 17.75 24.64
C ASP A 50 -9.34 17.50 24.33
N THR A 51 -8.52 18.56 24.30
CA THR A 51 -7.08 18.43 24.03
C THR A 51 -6.35 17.65 25.13
N LEU A 52 -6.70 17.95 26.39
CA LEU A 52 -6.11 17.33 27.58
C LEU A 52 -6.65 15.92 27.90
N THR A 53 -7.62 15.41 27.14
CA THR A 53 -8.21 14.08 27.40
C THR A 53 -8.03 13.13 26.25
N LYS A 54 -8.06 13.62 25.01
CA LYS A 54 -8.07 12.77 23.82
C LYS A 54 -6.98 13.08 22.81
N LYS A 55 -6.35 14.26 22.86
CA LYS A 55 -5.41 14.69 21.79
C LYS A 55 -3.97 14.69 22.28
N TYR A 56 -3.11 15.37 21.52
CA TYR A 56 -1.67 15.44 21.77
C TYR A 56 -1.28 15.93 23.16
N GLY A 57 -2.16 16.67 23.84
CA GLY A 57 -1.97 17.13 25.23
C GLY A 57 -2.44 16.16 26.32
N ALA A 58 -2.94 14.97 25.98
CA ALA A 58 -3.64 14.09 26.92
C ALA A 58 -2.80 13.68 28.14
N ASN A 59 -1.50 13.44 27.95
CA ASN A 59 -0.62 13.02 29.05
C ASN A 59 -0.32 14.15 30.04
N LEU A 60 -0.58 15.42 29.70
CA LEU A 60 -0.24 16.55 30.56
C LEU A 60 -1.00 16.50 31.90
N ARG A 61 -2.22 15.95 31.91
CA ARG A 61 -3.01 15.73 33.14
C ARG A 61 -2.42 14.68 34.07
N THR A 62 -1.57 13.79 33.57
CA THR A 62 -0.85 12.83 34.42
C THR A 62 0.12 13.58 35.34
N LEU A 63 0.79 14.62 34.82
CA LEU A 63 1.73 15.43 35.59
C LEU A 63 1.01 16.53 36.40
N PHE A 64 0.02 17.20 35.82
CA PHE A 64 -0.77 18.26 36.47
C PHE A 64 -2.25 17.84 36.63
N PRO A 65 -2.58 16.98 37.60
CA PRO A 65 -3.93 16.42 37.72
C PRO A 65 -5.01 17.46 38.07
N ASN A 66 -4.61 18.57 38.71
CA ASN A 66 -5.51 19.64 39.16
C ASN A 66 -5.58 20.82 38.18
N ALA A 67 -5.17 20.61 36.92
CA ALA A 67 -5.20 21.62 35.88
C ALA A 67 -6.62 21.95 35.41
N ASN A 68 -6.99 23.23 35.55
CA ASN A 68 -8.16 23.83 34.91
C ASN A 68 -7.84 24.15 33.46
N CYS A 69 -8.75 23.77 32.55
CA CYS A 69 -8.63 24.02 31.12
C CYS A 69 -9.52 25.19 30.68
N LEU A 70 -9.30 25.70 29.47
CA LEU A 70 -9.95 26.91 28.94
C LEU A 70 -11.49 26.90 28.94
N ASP A 71 -12.09 25.72 29.02
CA ASP A 71 -13.55 25.54 28.95
C ASP A 71 -14.14 25.12 30.32
N ASP A 72 -13.32 25.13 31.39
CA ASP A 72 -13.78 24.94 32.76
C ASP A 72 -14.35 26.25 33.33
N ALA A 73 -15.44 26.17 34.08
CA ALA A 73 -16.10 27.34 34.68
C ALA A 73 -15.20 28.08 35.70
N THR A 74 -14.22 27.38 36.28
CA THR A 74 -13.22 27.90 37.22
C THR A 74 -11.96 28.44 36.52
N PHE A 75 -11.90 28.44 35.19
CA PHE A 75 -10.74 28.96 34.49
C PHE A 75 -10.53 30.46 34.81
N GLY A 76 -9.33 30.80 35.26
CA GLY A 76 -8.95 32.15 35.67
C GLY A 76 -9.24 32.48 37.13
N SER A 77 -9.77 31.54 37.94
CA SER A 77 -9.97 31.76 39.39
C SER A 77 -8.69 31.62 40.22
N GLY A 78 -7.67 30.92 39.71
CA GLY A 78 -6.37 30.74 40.36
C GLY A 78 -5.29 31.71 39.86
N SER A 79 -4.20 31.86 40.63
CA SER A 79 -3.08 32.74 40.32
C SER A 79 -1.96 32.10 39.48
N ASN A 80 -2.05 30.80 39.17
CA ASN A 80 -1.04 30.09 38.37
C ASN A 80 -1.56 29.82 36.95
N TYR A 81 -0.76 30.15 35.94
CA TYR A 81 -1.09 30.03 34.54
C TYR A 81 0.01 29.29 33.79
N MET A 82 -0.38 28.54 32.76
CA MET A 82 0.59 28.00 31.82
C MET A 82 0.03 27.88 30.41
N PHE A 83 0.85 28.07 29.39
CA PHE A 83 0.43 27.87 28.00
C PHE A 83 1.56 27.39 27.09
N LEU A 84 1.15 26.74 26.00
CA LEU A 84 2.02 26.25 24.93
C LEU A 84 2.27 27.35 23.89
N GLY A 85 3.50 27.42 23.35
CA GLY A 85 3.85 28.32 22.26
C GLY A 85 4.03 29.78 22.68
N THR A 86 3.87 30.71 21.73
CA THR A 86 4.15 32.15 21.90
C THR A 86 2.98 33.02 21.44
N VAL A 87 3.01 34.30 21.82
CA VAL A 87 2.05 35.32 21.37
C VAL A 87 2.81 36.45 20.68
N TYR A 88 2.35 36.83 19.49
CA TYR A 88 2.97 37.85 18.64
C TYR A 88 2.04 39.04 18.42
N GLN A 89 2.60 40.14 17.93
CA GLN A 89 1.83 41.29 17.46
C GLN A 89 0.87 40.90 16.33
N ASP A 90 1.35 40.09 15.37
CA ASP A 90 0.51 39.53 14.33
C ASP A 90 -0.32 38.35 14.86
N PRO A 91 -1.66 38.47 14.91
CA PRO A 91 -2.54 37.41 15.40
C PRO A 91 -2.43 36.10 14.61
N GLN A 92 -1.95 36.11 13.35
CA GLN A 92 -1.82 34.90 12.55
C GLN A 92 -0.74 33.94 13.07
N HIS A 93 0.28 34.48 13.74
CA HIS A 93 1.38 33.71 14.30
C HIS A 93 1.17 33.33 15.77
N SER A 94 0.23 33.98 16.47
CA SER A 94 -0.04 33.75 17.89
C SER A 94 -0.68 32.39 18.18
N HIS A 95 -0.22 31.73 19.25
CA HIS A 95 -0.89 30.54 19.76
C HIS A 95 -2.22 30.91 20.44
N LYS A 96 -3.33 30.39 19.91
CA LYS A 96 -4.69 30.72 20.38
C LYS A 96 -4.91 30.44 21.87
N GLY A 97 -4.32 29.35 22.37
CA GLY A 97 -4.40 28.98 23.78
C GLY A 97 -3.66 29.97 24.69
N GLY A 98 -2.51 30.49 24.23
CA GLY A 98 -1.75 31.51 24.94
C GLY A 98 -2.50 32.85 24.99
N VAL A 99 -3.06 33.28 23.85
CA VAL A 99 -3.90 34.48 23.79
C VAL A 99 -5.05 34.43 24.79
N ARG A 100 -5.79 33.30 24.83
CA ARG A 100 -6.90 33.12 25.78
C ARG A 100 -6.44 33.06 27.23
N ALA A 101 -5.35 32.37 27.53
CA ALA A 101 -4.83 32.30 28.90
C ALA A 101 -4.41 33.69 29.42
N LEU A 102 -3.77 34.49 28.55
CA LEU A 102 -3.31 35.84 28.91
C LEU A 102 -4.42 36.87 29.05
N GLN A 103 -5.62 36.62 28.51
CA GLN A 103 -6.77 37.49 28.76
C GLN A 103 -7.12 37.57 30.25
N SER A 104 -7.14 36.44 30.94
CA SER A 104 -7.43 36.35 32.37
C SER A 104 -6.21 36.55 33.27
N PHE A 105 -5.00 36.46 32.71
CA PHE A 105 -3.75 36.70 33.44
C PHE A 105 -3.66 38.15 33.95
N GLN A 106 -3.16 38.33 35.18
CA GLN A 106 -2.97 39.63 35.83
C GLN A 106 -1.53 39.74 36.34
N ALA A 107 -1.00 40.96 36.43
CA ALA A 107 0.32 41.20 37.02
C ALA A 107 0.36 40.66 38.46
N GLY A 108 1.43 39.93 38.81
CA GLY A 108 1.58 39.21 40.09
C GLY A 108 1.13 37.75 40.06
N ASN A 109 0.40 37.31 39.02
CA ASN A 109 0.14 35.90 38.79
C ASN A 109 1.41 35.19 38.32
N LYS A 110 1.54 33.90 38.65
CA LYS A 110 2.63 33.07 38.14
C LYS A 110 2.31 32.56 36.74
N LEU A 111 3.27 32.70 35.83
CA LEU A 111 3.16 32.20 34.46
C LEU A 111 4.28 31.19 34.17
N ILE A 112 3.90 30.02 33.65
CA ILE A 112 4.85 29.03 33.14
C ILE A 112 4.63 28.89 31.63
N LEU A 113 5.69 29.10 30.88
CA LEU A 113 5.76 28.80 29.48
C LEU A 113 6.16 27.34 29.33
N TYR A 114 5.44 26.57 28.51
CA TYR A 114 5.86 25.21 28.20
C TYR A 114 5.88 24.94 26.71
N GLU A 115 6.75 24.01 26.30
CA GLU A 115 6.85 23.58 24.92
C GLU A 115 7.10 22.07 24.85
N GLN A 116 6.88 21.46 23.69
CA GLN A 116 7.15 20.04 23.49
C GLN A 116 8.63 19.72 23.73
N GLY A 117 8.89 18.65 24.49
CA GLY A 117 10.22 18.10 24.62
C GLY A 117 10.72 17.51 23.30
N PHE A 118 12.01 17.16 23.27
CA PHE A 118 12.65 16.64 22.06
C PHE A 118 12.48 15.13 21.87
N LEU A 119 11.98 14.40 22.86
CA LEU A 119 11.43 13.05 22.71
C LEU A 119 9.91 13.15 22.80
N ALA A 120 9.29 13.70 21.75
CA ALA A 120 7.90 14.14 21.82
C ALA A 120 6.91 12.99 21.64
N SER A 121 7.10 12.11 20.66
CA SER A 121 6.17 11.01 20.39
C SER A 121 6.84 9.79 19.75
N SER A 122 6.27 8.61 19.98
CA SER A 122 6.62 7.37 19.27
C SER A 122 6.15 7.35 17.82
N HIS A 123 5.30 8.29 17.40
CA HIS A 123 4.71 8.37 16.06
C HIS A 123 4.98 9.73 15.40
N SER A 124 4.45 9.94 14.19
CA SER A 124 4.52 11.22 13.49
C SER A 124 3.70 12.27 14.24
N TRP A 125 4.08 13.53 14.07
CA TRP A 125 3.32 14.66 14.60
C TRP A 125 1.86 14.60 14.13
N SER A 126 1.63 14.46 12.81
CA SER A 126 0.28 14.48 12.25
C SER A 126 -0.61 13.31 12.72
N GLU A 127 -0.05 12.11 12.84
CA GLU A 127 -0.77 10.92 13.29
C GLU A 127 -1.12 11.02 14.78
N SER A 128 -0.15 11.46 15.59
CA SER A 128 -0.34 11.69 17.02
C SER A 128 -1.44 12.72 17.31
N PHE A 129 -1.55 13.78 16.48
CA PHE A 129 -2.60 14.79 16.60
C PHE A 129 -3.97 14.29 16.14
N LYS A 130 -4.04 13.44 15.10
CA LYS A 130 -5.30 12.97 14.49
C LYS A 130 -5.90 11.74 15.17
N SER A 131 -5.08 10.89 15.81
CA SER A 131 -5.51 9.56 16.28
C SER A 131 -6.55 9.62 17.40
N GLY A 132 -6.54 10.68 18.22
CA GLY A 132 -7.40 10.77 19.39
C GLY A 132 -7.03 9.78 20.51
N LYS A 133 -5.84 9.16 20.45
CA LYS A 133 -5.41 8.12 21.39
C LYS A 133 -4.38 8.68 22.40
N PRO A 134 -4.64 8.62 23.71
CA PRO A 134 -3.73 9.13 24.73
C PRO A 134 -2.31 8.51 24.70
N ASN A 135 -2.18 7.25 24.31
CA ASN A 135 -0.87 6.59 24.21
C ASN A 135 0.02 7.11 23.07
N MET A 136 -0.51 7.94 22.17
CA MET A 136 0.24 8.64 21.12
C MET A 136 0.45 10.12 21.43
N ALA A 137 0.03 10.60 22.61
CA ALA A 137 0.21 11.97 23.03
C ALA A 137 1.69 12.31 23.33
N CYS A 138 1.96 13.59 23.55
CA CYS A 138 3.31 14.05 23.87
C CYS A 138 3.83 13.36 25.14
N LEU A 139 5.06 12.83 25.07
CA LEU A 139 5.69 12.06 26.14
C LEU A 139 6.44 12.93 27.15
N GLY A 140 6.74 14.18 26.79
CA GLY A 140 7.40 15.12 27.69
C GLY A 140 7.30 16.56 27.19
N TYR A 141 7.48 17.48 28.13
CA TYR A 141 7.42 18.92 27.91
C TYR A 141 8.57 19.61 28.66
N VAL A 142 9.03 20.72 28.11
CA VAL A 142 9.94 21.66 28.79
C VAL A 142 9.11 22.78 29.42
N TYR A 143 9.58 23.32 30.54
CA TYR A 143 8.88 24.35 31.30
C TYR A 143 9.86 25.46 31.66
N ASP A 144 9.42 26.72 31.58
CA ASP A 144 10.23 27.89 31.92
C ASP A 144 9.35 29.03 32.44
N ASP A 145 9.77 29.70 33.49
CA ASP A 145 9.10 30.87 34.04
C ASP A 145 9.81 32.19 33.67
N ILE A 146 10.78 32.17 32.76
CA ILE A 146 11.46 33.37 32.27
C ILE A 146 11.16 33.55 30.79
N ALA A 147 11.61 32.61 29.95
CA ALA A 147 11.45 32.63 28.50
C ALA A 147 11.63 31.22 27.92
N HIS A 148 11.12 30.96 26.71
CA HIS A 148 11.33 29.65 26.08
C HIS A 148 12.80 29.42 25.71
N TYR A 149 13.24 28.16 25.68
CA TYR A 149 14.62 27.78 25.31
C TYR A 149 15.08 28.29 23.94
N PHE A 150 14.16 28.49 23.00
CA PHE A 150 14.45 28.99 21.65
C PHE A 150 14.50 30.54 21.57
N MET A 151 14.28 31.25 22.68
CA MET A 151 14.33 32.71 22.75
C MET A 151 15.74 33.22 23.04
N ALA A 152 16.55 33.42 21.99
CA ALA A 152 17.96 33.72 22.13
C ALA A 152 18.29 35.10 22.72
N ASP A 153 17.35 36.05 22.64
CA ASP A 153 17.47 37.41 23.20
C ASP A 153 17.18 37.51 24.70
N TYR A 154 16.68 36.44 25.31
CA TYR A 154 16.23 36.44 26.69
C TYR A 154 17.04 35.41 27.48
N PRO A 155 17.44 35.72 28.73
CA PRO A 155 17.85 34.67 29.65
C PRO A 155 16.67 33.71 29.86
N ASN A 156 16.96 32.45 30.17
CA ASN A 156 15.96 31.46 30.55
C ASN A 156 16.57 30.45 31.54
N ARG A 157 15.73 29.61 32.15
CA ARG A 157 16.20 28.67 33.18
C ARG A 157 17.30 27.74 32.67
N LEU A 158 17.19 27.30 31.42
CA LEU A 158 18.20 26.46 30.80
C LEU A 158 19.52 27.20 30.58
N ILE A 159 19.50 28.42 30.03
CA ILE A 159 20.70 29.24 29.82
C ILE A 159 21.37 29.53 31.17
N ASN A 160 20.60 29.90 32.19
CA ASN A 160 21.14 30.16 33.53
C ASN A 160 21.78 28.91 34.12
N ARG A 161 21.13 27.74 34.00
CA ARG A 161 21.69 26.46 34.43
C ARG A 161 22.98 26.12 33.69
N MET A 162 23.02 26.33 32.37
CA MET A 162 24.21 26.09 31.55
C MET A 162 25.33 27.11 31.80
N ASN A 163 25.03 28.33 32.25
CA ASN A 163 26.05 29.31 32.67
C ASN A 163 26.53 29.10 34.12
N SER A 164 25.73 28.46 34.99
CA SER A 164 26.04 28.24 36.40
C SER A 164 27.34 27.47 36.63
N GLU A 165 27.91 27.50 37.84
CA GLU A 165 29.14 26.75 38.17
C GLU A 165 28.94 25.24 38.34
N ILE A 166 27.70 24.74 38.20
CA ILE A 166 27.37 23.33 38.41
C ILE A 166 28.09 22.46 37.37
N GLU A 167 28.79 21.43 37.89
CA GLU A 167 29.41 20.34 37.14
C GLU A 167 28.59 19.06 37.33
N LEU A 168 28.59 18.20 36.32
CA LEU A 168 27.95 16.89 36.44
C LEU A 168 28.78 15.96 37.33
N SER A 169 28.11 15.22 38.20
CA SER A 169 28.72 14.05 38.84
C SER A 169 29.05 12.98 37.80
N ALA A 170 29.95 12.05 38.16
CA ALA A 170 30.31 10.93 37.28
C ALA A 170 29.09 10.07 36.88
N GLU A 171 28.12 9.92 37.79
CA GLU A 171 26.87 9.20 37.54
C GLU A 171 25.96 9.94 36.55
N GLU A 172 25.80 11.25 36.71
CA GLU A 172 25.00 12.08 35.80
C GLU A 172 25.61 12.14 34.39
N PHE A 173 26.94 12.27 34.31
CA PHE A 173 27.66 12.22 33.05
C PHE A 173 27.47 10.86 32.36
N SER A 174 27.66 9.75 33.09
CA SER A 174 27.48 8.40 32.54
C SER A 174 26.03 8.15 32.10
N ARG A 175 25.05 8.67 32.85
CA ARG A 175 23.62 8.57 32.49
C ARG A 175 23.31 9.33 31.21
N ALA A 176 23.79 10.58 31.11
CA ALA A 176 23.60 11.41 29.92
C ALA A 176 24.25 10.75 28.68
N SER A 177 25.49 10.29 28.81
CA SER A 177 26.21 9.58 27.76
C SER A 177 25.46 8.33 27.30
N ALA A 178 25.04 7.46 28.23
CA ALA A 178 24.32 6.24 27.90
C ALA A 178 22.96 6.50 27.22
N ALA A 179 22.18 7.47 27.70
CA ALA A 179 20.91 7.83 27.08
C ALA A 179 21.09 8.42 25.67
N MET A 180 22.13 9.26 25.47
CA MET A 180 22.50 9.82 24.17
C MET A 180 22.90 8.70 23.19
N THR A 181 23.76 7.77 23.60
CA THR A 181 24.16 6.61 22.78
C THR A 181 22.94 5.81 22.33
N ARG A 182 22.01 5.51 23.25
CA ARG A 182 20.78 4.78 22.91
C ARG A 182 19.94 5.53 21.87
N ILE A 183 19.82 6.85 21.98
CA ILE A 183 19.09 7.68 21.01
C ILE A 183 19.71 7.56 19.60
N VAL A 184 21.04 7.58 19.50
CA VAL A 184 21.76 7.44 18.23
C VAL A 184 21.60 6.03 17.66
N GLU A 185 21.91 5.00 18.45
CA GLU A 185 21.88 3.59 18.03
C GLU A 185 20.48 3.12 17.63
N GLN A 186 19.47 3.51 18.41
CA GLN A 186 18.07 3.19 18.12
C GLN A 186 17.44 4.15 17.11
N LYS A 187 18.20 5.16 16.64
CA LYS A 187 17.77 6.15 15.65
C LYS A 187 16.48 6.88 16.07
N ILE A 188 16.40 7.28 17.34
CA ILE A 188 15.24 7.95 17.93
C ILE A 188 15.35 9.46 17.73
N SER A 189 14.31 10.10 17.20
CA SER A 189 14.24 11.55 17.00
C SER A 189 13.01 12.15 17.70
N LYS A 190 12.68 13.42 17.45
CA LYS A 190 11.46 14.08 17.96
C LYS A 190 10.19 13.31 17.63
N TYR A 191 10.13 12.80 16.41
CA TYR A 191 9.05 11.98 15.87
C TYR A 191 9.64 10.72 15.25
N ASN A 192 8.94 9.59 15.35
CA ASN A 192 9.55 8.27 15.14
C ASN A 192 8.76 7.37 14.16
N SER A 193 8.10 7.98 13.16
CA SER A 193 7.40 7.25 12.08
C SER A 193 8.16 7.23 10.75
N GLN A 194 9.32 7.88 10.66
CA GLN A 194 10.11 7.95 9.44
C GLN A 194 10.79 6.60 9.17
N PRO A 195 10.85 6.14 7.91
CA PRO A 195 11.66 5.01 7.50
C PRO A 195 13.12 5.14 7.99
N ILE A 196 13.61 4.07 8.62
CA ILE A 196 14.97 3.96 9.14
C ILE A 196 15.86 3.34 8.07
N VAL A 197 16.12 4.12 7.02
CA VAL A 197 16.75 3.65 5.78
C VAL A 197 17.65 4.76 5.26
N LYS A 198 18.76 4.39 4.62
CA LYS A 198 19.63 5.38 3.98
C LYS A 198 18.91 5.92 2.73
N PRO A 199 18.86 7.25 2.53
CA PRO A 199 18.23 7.81 1.35
C PRO A 199 19.06 7.50 0.10
N THR A 200 18.43 7.50 -1.07
CA THR A 200 19.15 7.36 -2.34
C THR A 200 20.15 8.51 -2.49
N MET A 201 21.43 8.19 -2.61
CA MET A 201 22.50 9.17 -2.84
C MET A 201 22.93 9.22 -4.31
N SER A 202 23.59 10.30 -4.71
CA SER A 202 24.16 10.39 -6.06
C SER A 202 25.57 9.80 -6.03
N ASP A 203 25.91 9.04 -7.07
CA ASP A 203 27.23 8.46 -7.21
C ASP A 203 28.29 9.53 -7.53
N GLY A 204 29.57 9.18 -7.37
CA GLY A 204 30.70 10.03 -7.73
C GLY A 204 31.10 11.09 -6.68
N TYR A 205 30.43 11.14 -5.52
CA TYR A 205 30.79 12.05 -4.42
C TYR A 205 31.34 11.28 -3.22
N ILE A 206 32.56 11.64 -2.81
CA ILE A 206 33.25 11.06 -1.65
C ILE A 206 32.76 11.69 -0.34
N SER A 207 32.41 12.99 -0.36
CA SER A 207 31.95 13.75 0.80
C SER A 207 30.61 14.42 0.54
N ARG A 208 29.81 14.61 1.60
CA ARG A 208 28.46 15.19 1.51
C ARG A 208 28.15 16.11 2.69
N VAL A 209 27.38 17.15 2.42
CA VAL A 209 26.98 18.16 3.40
C VAL A 209 25.47 18.29 3.40
N LEU A 210 24.88 18.35 4.59
CA LEU A 210 23.45 18.54 4.79
C LEU A 210 23.14 20.01 5.06
N VAL A 211 22.11 20.53 4.41
CA VAL A 211 21.48 21.83 4.70
C VAL A 211 20.04 21.56 5.12
N CYS A 212 19.70 21.91 6.36
CA CYS A 212 18.39 21.66 6.93
C CYS A 212 17.42 22.82 6.65
N ASP A 213 16.31 22.52 5.98
CA ASP A 213 15.19 23.45 5.83
C ASP A 213 14.34 23.53 7.11
N GLN A 214 13.56 24.59 7.27
CA GLN A 214 12.61 24.77 8.37
C GLN A 214 11.30 25.38 7.88
N ALA A 215 10.21 25.17 8.61
CA ALA A 215 8.93 25.79 8.30
C ALA A 215 9.03 27.32 8.39
N PHE A 216 8.45 28.02 7.41
CA PHE A 216 8.43 29.48 7.39
C PHE A 216 7.78 30.05 8.66
N ALA A 217 8.40 31.08 9.24
CA ALA A 217 7.92 31.80 10.43
C ALA A 217 7.66 30.91 11.67
N ASP A 218 8.44 29.84 11.85
CA ASP A 218 8.46 29.10 13.12
C ASP A 218 8.93 30.01 14.26
N ALA A 219 8.40 29.83 15.47
CA ALA A 219 8.79 30.58 16.66
C ALA A 219 10.30 30.47 16.92
N SER A 220 10.86 29.28 16.67
CA SER A 220 12.29 29.04 16.78
C SER A 220 13.13 29.82 15.77
N THR A 221 12.58 30.18 14.60
CA THR A 221 13.28 31.01 13.61
C THR A 221 13.21 32.50 13.94
N ILE A 222 12.04 32.98 14.37
CA ILE A 222 11.81 34.39 14.73
C ILE A 222 12.67 34.77 15.94
N TYR A 223 12.57 34.00 17.03
CA TYR A 223 13.30 34.29 18.26
C TYR A 223 14.74 33.74 18.28
N GLY A 224 15.07 32.87 17.33
CA GLY A 224 16.44 32.40 17.09
C GLY A 224 17.22 33.24 16.07
N LYS A 225 16.70 34.44 15.72
CA LYS A 225 17.37 35.45 14.88
C LYS A 225 17.79 34.99 13.49
N VAL A 226 17.04 34.09 12.87
CA VAL A 226 17.31 33.67 11.49
C VAL A 226 16.23 34.22 10.57
N THR A 227 16.65 34.99 9.56
CA THR A 227 15.76 35.54 8.54
C THR A 227 15.83 34.71 7.26
N GLU A 228 14.93 34.95 6.31
CA GLU A 228 14.98 34.37 4.97
C GLU A 228 16.36 34.59 4.31
N ARG A 229 16.91 35.79 4.45
CA ARG A 229 18.24 36.14 3.95
C ARG A 229 19.35 35.30 4.58
N ASP A 230 19.18 34.86 5.82
CA ASP A 230 20.16 34.02 6.50
C ASP A 230 20.07 32.55 6.06
N PHE A 231 18.88 32.05 5.69
CA PHE A 231 18.74 30.78 4.97
C PHE A 231 19.43 30.85 3.59
N GLU A 232 19.30 31.94 2.85
CA GLU A 232 20.05 32.11 1.59
C GLU A 232 21.56 32.08 1.84
N LYS A 233 22.07 32.85 2.82
CA LYS A 233 23.48 32.83 3.20
C LYS A 233 23.96 31.45 3.63
N MET A 234 23.14 30.71 4.37
CA MET A 234 23.45 29.36 4.82
C MET A 234 23.68 28.42 3.65
N LEU A 235 22.79 28.44 2.65
CA LEU A 235 22.95 27.61 1.45
C LEU A 235 24.20 28.02 0.67
N TRP A 236 24.42 29.33 0.49
CA TRP A 236 25.61 29.82 -0.19
C TRP A 236 26.90 29.46 0.55
N ALA A 237 26.92 29.53 1.88
CA ALA A 237 28.06 29.12 2.68
C ALA A 237 28.34 27.63 2.53
N ALA A 238 27.32 26.78 2.65
CA ALA A 238 27.46 25.34 2.45
C ALA A 238 28.04 25.00 1.06
N ILE A 239 27.60 25.71 0.02
CA ILE A 239 28.14 25.59 -1.34
C ILE A 239 29.61 26.02 -1.38
N HIS A 240 29.97 27.23 -0.95
CA HIS A 240 31.32 27.77 -1.13
C HIS A 240 32.37 27.10 -0.24
N GLU A 241 32.01 26.78 1.00
CA GLU A 241 32.91 26.17 1.99
C GLU A 241 33.21 24.70 1.67
N ASN A 242 32.38 24.05 0.83
CA ASN A 242 32.51 22.64 0.48
C ASN A 242 32.49 22.47 -1.04
N PRO A 243 33.55 22.88 -1.78
CA PRO A 243 33.52 22.98 -3.25
C PRO A 243 33.39 21.64 -3.97
N THR A 244 33.87 20.54 -3.37
CA THR A 244 33.87 19.19 -3.96
C THR A 244 32.76 18.28 -3.42
N SER A 245 32.09 18.67 -2.33
CA SER A 245 31.06 17.85 -1.69
C SER A 245 29.73 17.96 -2.42
N GLN A 246 28.92 16.90 -2.32
CA GLN A 246 27.50 16.99 -2.65
C GLN A 246 26.78 17.83 -1.59
N ILE A 247 25.88 18.72 -2.00
CA ILE A 247 25.02 19.49 -1.09
C ILE A 247 23.64 18.85 -1.09
N LEU A 248 23.23 18.32 0.06
CA LEU A 248 21.93 17.72 0.28
C LEU A 248 21.06 18.72 1.02
N ILE A 249 19.93 19.14 0.44
CA ILE A 249 18.96 20.02 1.10
C ILE A 249 17.80 19.16 1.57
N LYS A 250 17.64 19.00 2.89
CA LYS A 250 16.50 18.25 3.46
C LYS A 250 15.33 19.19 3.69
N THR A 251 14.24 18.98 2.96
CA THR A 251 13.01 19.76 3.14
C THR A 251 12.29 19.37 4.44
N HIS A 252 11.52 20.29 5.02
CA HIS A 252 10.81 20.04 6.28
C HIS A 252 9.73 18.95 6.12
N PRO A 253 9.62 17.97 7.04
CA PRO A 253 8.70 16.84 6.90
C PRO A 253 7.23 17.23 6.77
N ASP A 254 6.76 18.31 7.40
CA ASP A 254 5.35 18.77 7.35
C ASP A 254 4.83 19.02 5.92
N THR A 255 5.72 19.27 4.96
CA THR A 255 5.37 19.42 3.53
C THR A 255 4.72 18.16 2.93
N HIS A 256 5.00 16.98 3.48
CA HIS A 256 4.39 15.71 3.07
C HIS A 256 3.10 15.37 3.82
N TRP A 257 2.94 15.83 5.07
CA TRP A 257 1.84 15.41 5.95
C TRP A 257 0.64 16.34 5.92
N GLU A 258 0.81 17.60 5.52
CA GLU A 258 -0.26 18.57 5.36
C GLU A 258 -0.23 19.23 3.98
N LYS A 259 -1.34 19.14 3.23
CA LYS A 259 -1.51 19.87 1.97
C LYS A 259 -1.52 21.38 2.25
N GLY A 260 -0.37 22.04 2.10
CA GLY A 260 -0.27 23.44 1.67
C GLY A 260 -0.34 24.55 2.72
N LYS A 261 -0.02 24.32 4.00
CA LYS A 261 -0.02 25.42 5.01
C LYS A 261 1.34 25.81 5.58
N ARG A 262 2.34 24.93 5.60
CA ARG A 262 3.70 25.24 6.06
C ARG A 262 4.72 24.86 4.99
N VAL A 263 5.17 25.85 4.23
CA VAL A 263 6.18 25.69 3.18
C VAL A 263 7.56 26.00 3.80
N GLY A 264 8.58 25.21 3.45
CA GLY A 264 9.96 25.47 3.87
C GLY A 264 10.65 26.50 2.96
N TYR A 265 11.75 27.11 3.44
CA TYR A 265 12.49 28.15 2.73
C TYR A 265 13.05 27.66 1.38
N TYR A 266 13.40 26.37 1.26
CA TYR A 266 14.01 25.82 0.05
C TYR A 266 13.03 25.04 -0.85
N ASN A 267 11.73 25.05 -0.55
CA ASN A 267 10.77 24.17 -1.22
C ASN A 267 10.64 24.43 -2.74
N HIS A 268 11.01 25.64 -3.19
CA HIS A 268 10.98 26.07 -4.59
C HIS A 268 12.20 25.59 -5.41
N LEU A 269 13.24 25.04 -4.77
CA LEU A 269 14.47 24.60 -5.43
C LEU A 269 14.31 23.24 -6.11
N GLN A 270 15.15 23.00 -7.12
CA GLN A 270 15.25 21.74 -7.87
C GLN A 270 16.68 21.21 -7.83
N ASP A 271 16.86 19.94 -8.18
CA ASP A 271 18.18 19.33 -8.29
C ASP A 271 18.98 20.03 -9.40
N VAL A 272 20.18 20.51 -9.07
CA VAL A 272 21.08 21.20 -10.02
C VAL A 272 22.52 20.88 -9.69
N GLY A 273 23.22 20.26 -10.64
CA GLY A 273 24.64 19.89 -10.50
C GLY A 273 24.88 19.01 -9.26
N ARG A 274 25.62 19.55 -8.28
CA ARG A 274 25.93 18.87 -7.00
C ARG A 274 24.94 19.14 -5.88
N ILE A 275 23.88 19.91 -6.14
CA ILE A 275 22.82 20.21 -5.18
C ILE A 275 21.66 19.24 -5.41
N ARG A 276 21.27 18.52 -4.36
CA ARG A 276 20.17 17.55 -4.37
C ARG A 276 19.14 17.88 -3.30
N ILE A 277 17.87 17.90 -3.68
CA ILE A 277 16.76 18.21 -2.78
C ILE A 277 16.13 16.90 -2.27
N LEU A 278 16.34 16.60 -1.00
CA LEU A 278 15.81 15.41 -0.32
C LEU A 278 14.39 15.69 0.21
N ARG A 279 13.40 15.21 -0.53
CA ARG A 279 11.97 15.32 -0.17
C ARG A 279 11.47 14.12 0.63
N ASP A 280 12.06 12.94 0.41
CA ASP A 280 11.61 11.70 1.03
C ASP A 280 11.57 11.77 2.57
N PRO A 281 10.60 11.11 3.21
CA PRO A 281 10.61 10.91 4.65
C PRO A 281 11.77 9.99 5.01
N VAL A 282 12.77 10.53 5.71
CA VAL A 282 13.94 9.79 6.18
C VAL A 282 14.19 10.09 7.64
N ASN A 283 14.59 9.08 8.39
CA ASN A 283 15.05 9.23 9.77
C ASN A 283 16.34 10.09 9.82
N PRO A 284 16.42 11.12 10.71
CA PRO A 284 17.58 12.00 10.79
C PRO A 284 18.92 11.28 10.99
N PHE A 285 18.99 10.29 11.89
CA PHE A 285 20.22 9.54 12.16
C PHE A 285 20.68 8.72 10.95
N SER A 286 19.75 8.15 10.18
CA SER A 286 20.09 7.47 8.92
C SER A 286 20.63 8.43 7.85
N LEU A 287 20.23 9.71 7.91
CA LEU A 287 20.77 10.75 7.05
C LEU A 287 22.16 11.23 7.52
N PHE A 288 22.36 11.35 8.83
CA PHE A 288 23.65 11.76 9.40
C PHE A 288 24.77 10.77 9.06
N GLU A 289 24.48 9.47 9.01
CA GLU A 289 25.43 8.45 8.53
C GLU A 289 26.01 8.75 7.13
N CYS A 290 25.30 9.51 6.31
CA CYS A 290 25.66 9.76 4.92
C CYS A 290 26.33 11.13 4.67
N VAL A 291 26.51 11.95 5.71
CA VAL A 291 27.06 13.31 5.60
C VAL A 291 28.16 13.57 6.62
N ASP A 292 29.02 14.54 6.29
CA ASP A 292 30.17 14.94 7.11
C ASP A 292 29.84 16.18 7.96
N LYS A 293 29.10 17.13 7.37
CA LYS A 293 28.73 18.41 7.99
C LYS A 293 27.24 18.70 7.88
N VAL A 294 26.69 19.44 8.84
CA VAL A 294 25.28 19.86 8.88
C VAL A 294 25.15 21.36 9.12
N TYR A 295 24.48 22.05 8.20
CA TYR A 295 24.17 23.48 8.27
C TYR A 295 22.71 23.64 8.71
N VAL A 296 22.49 24.44 9.75
CA VAL A 296 21.16 24.69 10.32
C VAL A 296 20.92 26.17 10.62
N GLY A 297 19.67 26.61 10.47
CA GLY A 297 19.22 27.88 11.04
C GLY A 297 19.09 27.72 12.56
N THR A 298 18.01 27.08 13.00
CA THR A 298 17.70 26.81 14.41
C THR A 298 17.12 25.41 14.65
N SER A 299 17.14 24.55 13.63
CA SER A 299 16.51 23.22 13.65
C SER A 299 17.05 22.32 14.76
N GLN A 300 16.19 21.52 15.38
CA GLN A 300 16.61 20.46 16.31
C GLN A 300 17.59 19.47 15.67
N MET A 301 17.52 19.26 14.35
CA MET A 301 18.42 18.35 13.64
C MET A 301 19.89 18.70 13.82
N GLY A 302 20.23 19.96 14.13
CA GLY A 302 21.61 20.33 14.45
C GLY A 302 22.10 19.70 15.76
N LEU A 303 21.25 19.64 16.80
CA LEU A 303 21.60 18.95 18.05
C LEU A 303 21.72 17.44 17.85
N GLU A 304 20.80 16.85 17.08
CA GLU A 304 20.84 15.42 16.78
C GLU A 304 22.08 15.06 15.93
N ALA A 305 22.51 15.97 15.05
CA ALA A 305 23.75 15.82 14.30
C ALA A 305 25.00 15.88 15.20
N LEU A 306 25.01 16.72 16.24
CA LEU A 306 26.07 16.71 17.27
C LEU A 306 26.11 15.35 17.99
N PHE A 307 24.96 14.79 18.37
CA PHE A 307 24.90 13.44 18.96
C PHE A 307 25.45 12.36 18.03
N ALA A 308 25.23 12.50 16.72
CA ALA A 308 25.79 11.64 15.69
C ALA A 308 27.27 11.95 15.32
N GLY A 309 27.94 12.82 16.08
CA GLY A 309 29.35 13.16 15.90
C GLY A 309 29.65 14.00 14.66
N LYS A 310 28.69 14.77 14.16
CA LYS A 310 28.85 15.61 12.97
C LYS A 310 29.31 17.02 13.31
N GLU A 311 30.02 17.64 12.39
CA GLU A 311 30.32 19.08 12.46
C GLU A 311 29.04 19.86 12.15
N VAL A 312 28.68 20.81 13.03
CA VAL A 312 27.42 21.55 12.93
C VAL A 312 27.68 23.04 12.87
N ILE A 313 27.12 23.67 11.83
CA ILE A 313 27.23 25.10 11.55
C ILE A 313 25.86 25.75 11.78
N CYS A 314 25.81 26.73 12.68
CA CYS A 314 24.58 27.41 13.07
C CYS A 314 24.51 28.83 12.51
N PHE A 315 23.50 29.10 11.68
CA PHE A 315 23.21 30.43 11.13
C PHE A 315 22.23 31.24 11.97
N GLY A 316 21.44 30.59 12.83
CA GLY A 316 20.66 31.22 13.89
C GLY A 316 21.26 30.92 15.27
N ALA A 317 20.45 31.11 16.31
CA ALA A 317 20.84 30.94 17.71
C ALA A 317 20.02 29.86 18.46
N PRO A 318 19.93 28.61 17.96
CA PRO A 318 19.24 27.53 18.68
C PRO A 318 19.87 27.30 20.05
N PHE A 319 19.16 26.77 21.04
CA PHE A 319 19.65 26.74 22.44
C PHE A 319 21.02 26.07 22.65
N TYR A 320 21.40 25.15 21.78
CA TYR A 320 22.66 24.40 21.83
C TYR A 320 23.83 25.12 21.13
N ALA A 321 23.61 26.25 20.46
CA ALA A 321 24.64 27.12 19.91
C ALA A 321 25.26 28.02 21.00
N GLY A 322 26.49 28.50 20.81
CA GLY A 322 27.16 29.45 21.71
C GLY A 322 27.87 28.83 22.91
N TRP A 323 27.92 27.49 23.00
CA TRP A 323 28.59 26.76 24.10
C TRP A 323 29.93 26.14 23.69
N GLY A 324 30.40 26.40 22.46
CA GLY A 324 31.65 25.85 21.93
C GLY A 324 31.54 24.48 21.25
N LEU A 325 30.32 23.99 20.99
CA LEU A 325 30.04 22.73 20.30
C LEU A 325 29.78 22.90 18.79
N THR A 326 29.51 24.13 18.34
CA THR A 326 29.07 24.46 16.98
C THR A 326 29.91 25.59 16.39
N ASP A 327 29.97 25.67 15.06
CA ASP A 327 30.43 26.87 14.34
C ASP A 327 29.28 27.87 14.26
N ASP A 328 29.28 28.84 15.17
CA ASP A 328 28.22 29.84 15.32
C ASP A 328 28.47 31.06 14.45
N ARG A 329 27.59 31.29 13.46
CA ARG A 329 27.67 32.47 12.56
C ARG A 329 27.03 33.73 13.16
N GLN A 330 26.52 33.64 14.39
CA GLN A 330 25.98 34.76 15.15
C GLN A 330 26.51 34.77 16.58
N THR A 331 26.68 35.97 17.14
CA THR A 331 27.01 36.14 18.56
C THR A 331 25.74 36.05 19.43
N ILE A 332 25.84 35.36 20.56
CA ILE A 332 24.70 35.11 21.45
C ILE A 332 24.99 35.76 22.82
N PRO A 333 24.38 36.93 23.15
CA PRO A 333 24.79 37.77 24.28
C PRO A 333 24.64 37.17 25.69
N HIS A 334 24.02 36.00 25.82
CA HIS A 334 23.73 35.35 27.12
C HIS A 334 24.40 33.99 27.29
N ARG A 335 25.24 33.56 26.34
CA ARG A 335 25.93 32.25 26.40
C ARG A 335 27.42 32.52 26.35
N HIS A 336 28.07 32.36 27.50
CA HIS A 336 29.47 32.75 27.67
C HIS A 336 30.35 31.65 28.27
N ARG A 337 29.76 30.51 28.66
CA ARG A 337 30.48 29.35 29.17
C ARG A 337 30.68 28.32 28.06
N LYS A 338 31.77 27.55 28.12
CA LYS A 338 31.92 26.34 27.30
C LYS A 338 31.26 25.15 28.00
N ARG A 339 30.55 24.29 27.26
CA ARG A 339 29.94 23.06 27.76
C ARG A 339 30.22 21.88 26.84
N GLY A 340 30.40 20.71 27.43
CA GLY A 340 30.44 19.43 26.73
C GLY A 340 29.07 19.01 26.20
N LEU A 341 29.06 18.05 25.29
CA LEU A 341 27.83 17.58 24.65
C LEU A 341 26.93 16.83 25.65
N GLU A 342 27.53 16.03 26.53
CA GLU A 342 26.84 15.31 27.61
C GLU A 342 26.21 16.27 28.62
N GLU A 343 26.84 17.42 28.87
CA GLU A 343 26.28 18.46 29.73
C GLU A 343 25.05 19.11 29.09
N VAL A 344 25.13 19.47 27.81
CA VAL A 344 23.97 19.99 27.05
C VAL A 344 22.84 18.96 27.02
N PHE A 345 23.16 17.69 26.79
CA PHE A 345 22.19 16.60 26.85
C PHE A 345 21.54 16.51 28.24
N TYR A 346 22.35 16.46 29.29
CA TYR A 346 21.86 16.34 30.67
C TYR A 346 20.94 17.51 31.03
N PHE A 347 21.41 18.75 30.82
CA PHE A 347 20.63 19.92 31.20
C PHE A 347 19.32 20.01 30.42
N PHE A 348 19.28 19.66 29.12
CA PHE A 348 18.05 19.74 28.34
C PHE A 348 17.12 18.52 28.52
N TYR A 349 17.62 17.32 28.25
CA TYR A 349 16.82 16.09 28.23
C TYR A 349 16.51 15.57 29.63
N ILE A 350 17.43 15.70 30.59
CA ILE A 350 17.24 15.11 31.93
C ILE A 350 16.70 16.14 32.92
N TRP A 351 17.30 17.33 33.00
CA TRP A 351 16.93 18.34 33.99
C TRP A 351 15.78 19.23 33.54
N TYR A 352 15.82 19.78 32.32
CA TYR A 352 14.85 20.77 31.86
C TYR A 352 13.53 20.15 31.34
N THR A 353 13.60 18.96 30.75
CA THR A 353 12.41 18.24 30.26
C THR A 353 11.79 17.38 31.37
N LEU A 354 10.47 17.47 31.56
CA LEU A 354 9.71 16.55 32.40
C LEU A 354 8.91 15.59 31.51
N TYR A 355 9.10 14.29 31.73
CA TYR A 355 8.40 13.24 31.00
C TYR A 355 7.20 12.71 31.77
N ASN A 356 6.22 12.24 31.03
CA ASN A 356 4.94 11.74 31.49
C ASN A 356 4.50 10.60 30.56
N VAL A 357 5.25 9.51 30.62
CA VAL A 357 5.13 8.35 29.75
C VAL A 357 3.96 7.45 30.23
N PRO A 358 3.03 7.07 29.35
CA PRO A 358 1.91 6.21 29.74
C PRO A 358 2.36 4.87 30.35
N GLY A 359 1.87 4.59 31.57
CA GLY A 359 2.19 3.34 32.29
C GLY A 359 3.47 3.39 33.11
N CYS A 360 4.23 4.49 33.09
CA CYS A 360 5.43 4.69 33.91
C CYS A 360 5.13 5.55 35.15
N ALA A 361 6.08 5.62 36.08
CA ALA A 361 6.03 6.59 37.18
C ALA A 361 5.96 8.02 36.64
N THR A 362 5.33 8.94 37.38
CA THR A 362 5.19 10.35 36.99
C THR A 362 5.81 11.28 38.04
N PRO A 363 6.76 12.16 37.67
CA PRO A 363 7.37 12.27 36.34
C PRO A 363 8.19 11.02 35.97
N SER A 364 8.19 10.67 34.68
CA SER A 364 8.97 9.56 34.13
C SER A 364 10.42 9.97 33.89
N LEU A 365 11.29 8.99 33.74
CA LEU A 365 12.69 9.20 33.36
C LEU A 365 12.83 9.37 31.84
N VAL A 366 13.97 9.90 31.38
CA VAL A 366 14.26 9.99 29.93
C VAL A 366 14.36 8.59 29.31
N GLU A 367 14.88 7.63 30.08
CA GLU A 367 15.01 6.23 29.70
C GLU A 367 13.64 5.60 29.44
N ASP A 368 12.63 5.91 30.26
CA ASP A 368 11.25 5.45 30.05
C ASP A 368 10.69 5.94 28.71
N ALA A 369 11.01 7.19 28.32
CA ALA A 369 10.57 7.75 27.06
C ALA A 369 11.26 7.07 25.87
N ILE A 370 12.57 6.79 25.99
CA ILE A 370 13.34 6.03 24.98
C ILE A 370 12.75 4.62 24.82
N ASP A 371 12.55 3.89 25.93
CA ASP A 371 11.96 2.54 25.94
C ASP A 371 10.56 2.52 25.32
N PHE A 372 9.74 3.50 25.69
CA PHE A 372 8.40 3.63 25.15
C PHE A 372 8.41 3.90 23.65
N ILE A 373 9.29 4.78 23.16
CA ILE A 373 9.42 5.07 21.73
C ILE A 373 9.85 3.82 20.99
N ASP A 374 10.93 3.15 21.41
CA ASP A 374 11.45 1.97 20.71
C ASP A 374 10.42 0.84 20.63
N LYS A 375 9.70 0.62 21.73
CA LYS A 375 8.63 -0.37 21.80
C LYS A 375 7.44 -0.02 20.91
N ASN A 376 6.99 1.24 20.89
CA ASN A 376 5.69 1.61 20.31
C ASN A 376 5.75 2.28 18.94
N ARG A 377 6.93 2.64 18.43
CA ARG A 377 7.05 3.26 17.11
C ARG A 377 6.60 2.32 15.98
N PRO A 378 5.96 2.85 14.92
CA PRO A 378 5.43 2.04 13.82
C PRO A 378 6.53 1.48 12.90
N VAL A 379 7.69 2.14 12.87
CA VAL A 379 8.87 1.72 12.11
C VAL A 379 9.89 1.12 13.08
N LYS A 380 10.20 -0.17 12.92
CA LYS A 380 11.22 -0.84 13.73
C LYS A 380 12.60 -0.62 13.13
N MET A 381 13.64 -0.76 13.96
CA MET A 381 15.00 -0.89 13.44
C MET A 381 15.00 -2.00 12.39
N PRO A 382 15.69 -1.80 11.25
CA PRO A 382 16.01 -2.90 10.37
C PRO A 382 16.66 -3.99 11.21
N CYS A 383 16.12 -5.22 11.18
CA CYS A 383 16.84 -6.35 11.73
C CYS A 383 18.12 -6.47 10.89
N GLU A 384 19.28 -6.26 11.50
CA GLU A 384 20.56 -6.52 10.84
C GLU A 384 20.69 -8.03 10.72
N HIS A 385 20.15 -8.59 9.64
CA HIS A 385 20.47 -9.95 9.27
C HIS A 385 21.95 -9.96 8.93
N THR A 386 22.76 -10.56 9.80
CA THR A 386 24.22 -10.61 9.60
C THR A 386 24.62 -11.70 8.60
N HIS A 387 23.70 -12.61 8.29
CA HIS A 387 23.91 -13.71 7.37
C HIS A 387 22.61 -14.14 6.69
N ALA A 388 22.72 -14.71 5.49
CA ALA A 388 21.62 -15.38 4.82
C ALA A 388 21.37 -16.75 5.48
N PRO A 389 20.11 -17.20 5.64
CA PRO A 389 19.84 -18.53 6.15
C PRO A 389 20.39 -19.61 5.20
N GLU A 390 21.16 -20.56 5.74
CA GLU A 390 21.69 -21.69 4.95
C GLU A 390 20.57 -22.57 4.39
N LYS A 391 19.49 -22.75 5.17
CA LYS A 391 18.28 -23.50 4.81
C LYS A 391 17.05 -22.63 5.03
N PRO A 392 16.68 -21.78 4.05
CA PRO A 392 15.48 -20.97 4.16
C PRO A 392 14.22 -21.86 4.26
N LYS A 393 13.22 -21.41 5.00
CA LYS A 393 11.87 -22.00 5.00
C LYS A 393 11.09 -21.60 3.77
N VAL A 394 11.20 -20.33 3.37
CA VAL A 394 10.48 -19.78 2.20
C VAL A 394 11.44 -19.00 1.29
N SER A 395 11.39 -19.29 0.00
CA SER A 395 11.97 -18.47 -1.07
C SER A 395 10.91 -17.56 -1.66
N VAL A 396 11.07 -16.24 -1.52
CA VAL A 396 10.20 -15.26 -2.15
C VAL A 396 10.78 -14.88 -3.52
N ILE A 397 10.08 -15.19 -4.60
CA ILE A 397 10.54 -14.94 -5.98
C ILE A 397 9.87 -13.69 -6.54
N LEU A 398 10.69 -12.71 -6.96
CA LEU A 398 10.25 -11.44 -7.55
C LEU A 398 10.74 -11.31 -9.01
N PRO A 399 9.87 -11.40 -10.03
CA PRO A 399 10.23 -10.99 -11.38
C PRO A 399 10.25 -9.46 -11.48
N VAL A 400 11.32 -8.87 -12.03
CA VAL A 400 11.56 -7.42 -12.04
C VAL A 400 11.75 -6.93 -13.48
N TYR A 401 10.87 -6.03 -13.93
CA TYR A 401 10.99 -5.30 -15.20
C TYR A 401 10.16 -4.01 -15.20
N GLY A 402 10.80 -2.84 -15.25
CA GLY A 402 10.14 -1.53 -15.33
C GLY A 402 9.35 -1.15 -14.07
N VAL A 403 9.93 -1.34 -12.88
CA VAL A 403 9.25 -1.22 -11.58
C VAL A 403 9.99 -0.32 -10.58
N GLU A 404 10.88 0.58 -11.03
CA GLU A 404 11.72 1.43 -10.16
C GLU A 404 10.89 2.17 -9.09
N LYS A 405 9.70 2.65 -9.46
CA LYS A 405 8.78 3.37 -8.56
C LYS A 405 8.20 2.51 -7.43
N TYR A 406 8.22 1.19 -7.57
CA TYR A 406 7.45 0.26 -6.74
C TYR A 406 8.32 -0.71 -5.94
N ILE A 407 9.42 -1.18 -6.53
CA ILE A 407 10.25 -2.26 -5.99
C ILE A 407 10.76 -1.99 -4.57
N ASN A 408 11.07 -0.72 -4.25
CA ASN A 408 11.48 -0.31 -2.91
C ASN A 408 10.42 -0.67 -1.85
N GLN A 409 9.14 -0.34 -2.10
CA GLN A 409 8.04 -0.67 -1.18
C GLN A 409 7.77 -2.18 -1.12
N CYS A 410 7.90 -2.88 -2.25
CA CYS A 410 7.79 -4.33 -2.32
C CYS A 410 8.82 -5.01 -1.41
N LEU A 411 10.11 -4.69 -1.57
CA LEU A 411 11.19 -5.23 -0.77
C LEU A 411 11.02 -4.93 0.73
N TYR A 412 10.61 -3.72 1.11
CA TYR A 412 10.32 -3.42 2.53
C TYR A 412 9.24 -4.33 3.13
N SER A 413 8.21 -4.66 2.35
CA SER A 413 7.12 -5.50 2.84
C SER A 413 7.53 -6.94 3.13
N ILE A 414 8.50 -7.46 2.36
CA ILE A 414 9.05 -8.81 2.54
C ILE A 414 10.07 -8.81 3.67
N ARG A 415 10.96 -7.81 3.72
CA ARG A 415 11.97 -7.70 4.80
C ARG A 415 11.35 -7.55 6.18
N GLY A 416 10.15 -6.98 6.25
CA GLY A 416 9.40 -6.78 7.49
C GLY A 416 8.50 -7.96 7.91
N GLN A 417 8.61 -9.12 7.26
CA GLN A 417 7.88 -10.33 7.66
C GLN A 417 8.42 -10.90 8.98
N THR A 418 7.56 -11.51 9.79
CA THR A 418 7.95 -12.13 11.07
C THR A 418 8.72 -13.43 10.89
N LEU A 419 8.52 -14.13 9.77
CA LEU A 419 9.34 -15.28 9.39
C LEU A 419 10.72 -14.80 8.91
N GLU A 420 11.74 -14.95 9.76
CA GLU A 420 13.10 -14.47 9.46
C GLU A 420 13.89 -15.40 8.53
N ASP A 421 13.63 -16.72 8.61
CA ASP A 421 14.29 -17.79 7.83
C ASP A 421 13.82 -17.80 6.36
N ILE A 422 13.94 -16.67 5.67
CA ILE A 422 13.52 -16.49 4.28
C ILE A 422 14.71 -16.12 3.41
N GLU A 423 14.58 -16.41 2.12
CA GLU A 423 15.42 -15.80 1.10
C GLU A 423 14.54 -15.04 0.10
N ILE A 424 15.08 -13.96 -0.44
CA ILE A 424 14.37 -13.07 -1.37
C ILE A 424 15.15 -13.09 -2.68
N ILE A 425 14.58 -13.68 -3.72
CA ILE A 425 15.23 -13.83 -5.02
C ILE A 425 14.63 -12.82 -5.97
N THR A 426 15.43 -11.85 -6.38
CA THR A 426 15.04 -10.89 -7.42
C THR A 426 15.59 -11.35 -8.76
N ILE A 427 14.70 -11.55 -9.73
CA ILE A 427 15.06 -11.91 -11.11
C ILE A 427 14.84 -10.67 -11.96
N ASN A 428 15.91 -9.90 -12.17
CA ASN A 428 15.89 -8.74 -13.04
C ASN A 428 15.95 -9.17 -14.50
N ASP A 429 14.81 -9.03 -15.19
CA ASP A 429 14.59 -9.44 -16.57
C ASP A 429 15.11 -8.40 -17.58
N CYS A 430 16.33 -7.91 -17.33
CA CYS A 430 16.96 -6.81 -18.07
C CYS A 430 16.13 -5.51 -18.03
N SER A 431 15.70 -5.09 -16.84
CA SER A 431 14.91 -3.87 -16.62
C SER A 431 15.61 -2.62 -17.20
N PRO A 432 14.89 -1.75 -17.94
CA PRO A 432 15.48 -0.57 -18.58
C PRO A 432 15.61 0.65 -17.64
N ASP A 433 15.24 0.51 -16.36
CA ASP A 433 15.13 1.58 -15.37
C ASP A 433 16.07 1.38 -14.16
N GLY A 434 15.99 2.25 -13.15
CA GLY A 434 16.83 2.19 -11.95
C GLY A 434 16.55 1.04 -10.97
N SER A 435 15.71 0.06 -11.34
CA SER A 435 15.29 -1.03 -10.43
C SER A 435 16.48 -1.83 -9.88
N GLN A 436 17.50 -2.11 -10.68
CA GLN A 436 18.67 -2.88 -10.23
C GLN A 436 19.43 -2.15 -9.11
N ALA A 437 19.66 -0.84 -9.25
CA ALA A 437 20.37 -0.05 -8.25
C ALA A 437 19.62 -0.02 -6.90
N ILE A 438 18.29 -0.07 -6.92
CA ILE A 438 17.48 -0.19 -5.70
C ILE A 438 17.68 -1.57 -5.07
N ILE A 439 17.61 -2.64 -5.87
CA ILE A 439 17.82 -4.02 -5.42
C ILE A 439 19.21 -4.20 -4.82
N ASP A 440 20.25 -3.71 -5.47
CA ASP A 440 21.64 -3.82 -5.01
C ASP A 440 21.84 -3.18 -3.64
N ARG A 441 21.22 -2.01 -3.42
CA ARG A 441 21.23 -1.35 -2.11
C ARG A 441 20.56 -2.20 -1.04
N HIS A 442 19.39 -2.75 -1.35
CA HIS A 442 18.69 -3.62 -0.43
C HIS A 442 19.48 -4.89 -0.12
N ALA A 443 20.15 -5.48 -1.12
CA ALA A 443 20.99 -6.66 -0.93
C ALA A 443 22.27 -6.37 -0.14
N ALA A 444 22.82 -5.16 -0.26
CA ALA A 444 23.93 -4.71 0.58
C ALA A 444 23.53 -4.59 2.07
N ASP A 445 22.29 -4.21 2.35
CA ASP A 445 21.74 -4.04 3.70
C ASP A 445 21.07 -5.31 4.27
N ASP A 446 20.78 -6.33 3.44
CA ASP A 446 20.05 -7.53 3.84
C ASP A 446 20.56 -8.76 3.04
N PRO A 447 21.41 -9.60 3.65
CA PRO A 447 22.03 -10.74 2.97
C PRO A 447 21.02 -11.81 2.54
N ARG A 448 19.76 -11.76 3.00
CA ARG A 448 18.70 -12.65 2.52
C ARG A 448 18.32 -12.38 1.07
N ILE A 449 18.65 -11.21 0.53
CA ILE A 449 18.33 -10.82 -0.84
C ILE A 449 19.41 -11.29 -1.80
N ARG A 450 19.04 -12.17 -2.73
CA ARG A 450 19.90 -12.63 -3.82
C ARG A 450 19.38 -12.10 -5.15
N SER A 451 20.14 -11.19 -5.75
CA SER A 451 19.82 -10.64 -7.06
C SER A 451 20.42 -11.46 -8.20
N ILE A 452 19.60 -11.77 -9.20
CA ILE A 452 19.99 -12.43 -10.44
C ILE A 452 19.56 -11.51 -11.58
N VAL A 453 20.50 -11.17 -12.46
CA VAL A 453 20.25 -10.31 -13.62
C VAL A 453 20.34 -11.16 -14.88
N LEU A 454 19.28 -11.15 -15.68
CA LEU A 454 19.22 -11.86 -16.95
C LEU A 454 19.80 -11.00 -18.08
N GLU A 455 20.45 -11.65 -19.05
CA GLU A 455 21.09 -10.97 -20.20
C GLU A 455 20.08 -10.38 -21.21
N LYS A 456 18.84 -10.88 -21.20
CA LYS A 456 17.78 -10.47 -22.11
C LYS A 456 16.43 -10.57 -21.42
N ASN A 457 15.47 -9.75 -21.89
CA ASN A 457 14.08 -9.86 -21.46
C ASN A 457 13.46 -11.17 -21.98
N VAL A 458 13.17 -12.11 -21.07
CA VAL A 458 12.50 -13.39 -21.33
C VAL A 458 11.02 -13.39 -20.93
N GLY A 459 10.57 -12.35 -20.23
CA GLY A 459 9.22 -12.20 -19.72
C GLY A 459 9.00 -12.80 -18.33
N GLN A 460 8.03 -12.26 -17.62
CA GLN A 460 7.73 -12.56 -16.22
C GLN A 460 7.50 -14.06 -15.91
N GLY A 461 6.94 -14.84 -16.84
CA GLY A 461 6.75 -16.28 -16.64
C GLY A 461 8.08 -17.03 -16.56
N PHE A 462 8.93 -16.83 -17.57
CA PHE A 462 10.25 -17.46 -17.62
C PHE A 462 11.20 -16.92 -16.55
N ALA A 463 11.13 -15.63 -16.23
CA ALA A 463 11.87 -15.07 -15.09
C ALA A 463 11.49 -15.78 -13.76
N ARG A 464 10.22 -16.16 -13.57
CA ARG A 464 9.83 -16.94 -12.39
C ARG A 464 10.39 -18.37 -12.41
N ASN A 465 10.54 -19.00 -13.57
CA ASN A 465 11.20 -20.32 -13.65
C ASN A 465 12.66 -20.25 -13.22
N GLU A 466 13.41 -19.23 -13.67
CA GLU A 466 14.79 -18.98 -13.19
C GLU A 466 14.82 -18.84 -11.66
N GLY A 467 13.81 -18.17 -11.09
CA GLY A 467 13.61 -18.09 -9.65
C GLY A 467 13.35 -19.44 -8.99
N ILE A 468 12.51 -20.31 -9.57
CA ILE A 468 12.22 -21.65 -9.04
C ILE A 468 13.49 -22.49 -9.01
N ASP A 469 14.28 -22.45 -10.08
CA ASP A 469 15.51 -23.23 -10.19
C ASP A 469 16.58 -22.72 -9.23
N ALA A 470 16.64 -21.40 -9.01
CA ALA A 470 17.55 -20.81 -8.05
C ALA A 470 17.15 -21.07 -6.58
N ALA A 471 15.85 -21.21 -6.28
CA ALA A 471 15.31 -21.31 -4.92
C ALA A 471 15.96 -22.43 -4.09
N ARG A 472 16.22 -22.15 -2.81
CA ARG A 472 16.73 -23.07 -1.79
C ARG A 472 15.71 -23.34 -0.66
N GLY A 473 14.67 -22.53 -0.56
CA GLY A 473 13.66 -22.64 0.48
C GLY A 473 12.83 -23.92 0.38
N GLU A 474 12.33 -24.41 1.51
CA GLU A 474 11.40 -25.55 1.52
C GLU A 474 10.13 -25.25 0.71
N PHE A 475 9.66 -24.00 0.79
CA PHE A 475 8.52 -23.48 0.04
C PHE A 475 8.89 -22.27 -0.82
N ILE A 476 8.07 -21.99 -1.83
CA ILE A 476 8.18 -20.87 -2.74
C ILE A 476 6.93 -20.00 -2.62
N GLN A 477 7.14 -18.71 -2.41
CA GLN A 477 6.12 -17.67 -2.51
C GLN A 477 6.44 -16.78 -3.71
N PHE A 478 5.50 -16.65 -4.65
CA PHE A 478 5.63 -15.65 -5.71
C PHE A 478 5.06 -14.31 -5.26
N LEU A 479 5.68 -13.22 -5.67
CA LEU A 479 5.14 -11.87 -5.49
C LEU A 479 5.57 -11.01 -6.68
N ASP A 480 4.64 -10.23 -7.22
CA ASP A 480 4.95 -9.28 -8.29
C ASP A 480 5.68 -8.08 -7.70
N SER A 481 6.72 -7.62 -8.39
CA SER A 481 7.65 -6.59 -7.88
C SER A 481 7.04 -5.19 -7.72
N ASP A 482 5.81 -4.99 -8.20
CA ASP A 482 5.00 -3.80 -7.96
C ASP A 482 3.93 -3.95 -6.86
N ASP A 483 3.81 -5.13 -6.25
CA ASP A 483 2.85 -5.43 -5.19
C ASP A 483 3.49 -5.44 -3.78
N ILE A 484 2.64 -5.56 -2.75
CA ILE A 484 3.04 -5.49 -1.33
C ILE A 484 2.43 -6.64 -0.53
N LEU A 485 3.23 -7.22 0.38
CA LEU A 485 2.71 -8.02 1.48
C LEU A 485 2.17 -7.12 2.60
N ALA A 486 0.86 -7.12 2.81
CA ALA A 486 0.22 -6.23 3.78
C ALA A 486 0.35 -6.72 5.23
N SER A 487 0.09 -8.00 5.46
CA SER A 487 0.30 -8.60 6.79
C SER A 487 1.78 -8.90 7.00
N LYS A 488 2.30 -8.56 8.19
CA LYS A 488 3.67 -8.89 8.61
C LYS A 488 3.85 -10.37 8.95
N SER A 489 2.77 -11.07 9.32
CA SER A 489 2.82 -12.50 9.66
C SER A 489 2.55 -13.41 8.48
N HIS A 490 2.28 -12.86 7.29
CA HIS A 490 1.73 -13.64 6.18
C HIS A 490 2.56 -14.89 5.86
N LEU A 491 3.87 -14.73 5.65
CA LEU A 491 4.76 -15.84 5.32
C LEU A 491 4.85 -16.88 6.45
N GLU A 492 4.83 -16.43 7.71
CA GLU A 492 4.83 -17.32 8.88
C GLU A 492 3.52 -18.13 8.95
N ASP A 493 2.38 -17.46 8.76
CA ASP A 493 1.06 -18.07 8.82
C ASP A 493 0.90 -19.16 7.74
N VAL A 494 1.25 -18.85 6.48
CA VAL A 494 1.13 -19.82 5.38
C VAL A 494 2.14 -20.97 5.50
N TYR A 495 3.34 -20.70 6.02
CA TYR A 495 4.35 -21.74 6.26
C TYR A 495 3.91 -22.72 7.35
N ASN A 496 3.42 -22.21 8.49
CA ASN A 496 2.96 -23.05 9.59
C ASN A 496 1.78 -23.93 9.15
N ALA A 497 0.79 -23.35 8.48
CA ALA A 497 -0.33 -24.13 7.95
C ALA A 497 0.12 -25.20 6.95
N ALA A 498 1.13 -24.92 6.11
CA ALA A 498 1.66 -25.90 5.17
C ALA A 498 2.33 -27.09 5.89
N CYS A 499 3.03 -26.81 6.98
CA CYS A 499 3.68 -27.83 7.80
C CYS A 499 2.65 -28.66 8.58
N ASP A 500 1.70 -28.00 9.25
CA ASP A 500 0.69 -28.64 10.09
C ASP A 500 -0.21 -29.58 9.29
N ASP A 501 -0.62 -29.16 8.09
CA ASP A 501 -1.51 -29.93 7.23
C ASP A 501 -0.77 -30.91 6.31
N GLY A 502 0.57 -30.83 6.25
CA GLY A 502 1.35 -31.52 5.23
C GLY A 502 0.94 -31.12 3.81
N ALA A 503 0.54 -29.86 3.61
CA ALA A 503 0.03 -29.36 2.35
C ALA A 503 1.16 -29.15 1.32
N ASP A 504 0.83 -29.35 0.04
CA ASP A 504 1.71 -29.01 -1.08
C ASP A 504 1.53 -27.54 -1.47
N MET A 505 0.35 -26.98 -1.22
CA MET A 505 0.05 -25.58 -1.50
C MET A 505 -0.87 -24.98 -0.43
N VAL A 506 -0.57 -23.75 0.00
CA VAL A 506 -1.37 -23.01 0.97
C VAL A 506 -1.70 -21.63 0.45
N ARG A 507 -2.97 -21.26 0.50
CA ARG A 507 -3.48 -19.96 0.05
C ARG A 507 -3.70 -18.99 1.20
N GLY A 508 -3.24 -17.74 1.02
CA GLY A 508 -3.73 -16.59 1.80
C GLY A 508 -4.81 -15.80 1.04
N ARG A 509 -5.35 -14.76 1.69
CA ARG A 509 -6.33 -13.84 1.11
C ARG A 509 -5.65 -12.66 0.42
N LYS A 510 -6.20 -12.28 -0.73
CA LYS A 510 -5.92 -10.98 -1.34
C LYS A 510 -6.79 -9.94 -0.65
N LEU A 511 -6.17 -9.01 0.06
CA LEU A 511 -6.90 -8.07 0.91
C LEU A 511 -7.64 -7.02 0.09
N PHE A 512 -6.92 -6.31 -0.79
CA PHE A 512 -7.49 -5.26 -1.64
C PHE A 512 -6.76 -5.13 -2.98
N GLU A 513 -7.49 -4.64 -3.97
CA GLU A 513 -6.93 -4.00 -5.16
C GLU A 513 -6.77 -2.49 -4.89
N ARG A 514 -5.54 -2.00 -4.95
CA ARG A 514 -5.19 -0.58 -4.86
C ARG A 514 -5.25 0.04 -6.25
N LEU A 515 -6.18 0.96 -6.45
CA LEU A 515 -6.34 1.67 -7.72
C LEU A 515 -5.36 2.86 -7.73
N GLU A 516 -4.56 2.97 -8.79
CA GLU A 516 -3.63 4.09 -9.00
C GLU A 516 -3.94 4.83 -10.31
N ASN A 517 -3.73 6.15 -10.33
CA ASN A 517 -3.78 6.95 -11.56
C ASN A 517 -2.46 6.86 -12.35
N ALA A 518 -2.40 7.49 -13.52
CA ALA A 518 -1.21 7.57 -14.36
C ALA A 518 0.01 8.22 -13.66
N GLN A 519 -0.21 9.01 -12.61
CA GLN A 519 0.84 9.63 -11.79
C GLN A 519 1.34 8.71 -10.66
N GLY A 520 0.75 7.52 -10.48
CA GLY A 520 1.08 6.58 -9.40
C GLY A 520 0.42 6.91 -8.06
N GLU A 521 -0.54 7.85 -8.05
CA GLU A 521 -1.25 8.25 -6.84
C GLU A 521 -2.41 7.29 -6.57
N LYS A 522 -2.59 6.93 -5.29
CA LYS A 522 -3.71 6.10 -4.85
C LYS A 522 -5.04 6.85 -5.02
N VAL A 523 -5.91 6.33 -5.88
CA VAL A 523 -7.27 6.87 -6.10
C VAL A 523 -8.36 6.09 -5.37
N GLY A 524 -8.10 4.85 -4.98
CA GLY A 524 -9.09 4.04 -4.27
C GLY A 524 -8.58 2.66 -3.85
N MET A 525 -9.43 1.95 -3.11
CA MET A 525 -9.27 0.54 -2.73
C MET A 525 -10.57 -0.19 -3.00
N ARG A 526 -10.51 -1.41 -3.52
CA ARG A 526 -11.69 -2.28 -3.63
C ARG A 526 -11.33 -3.73 -3.31
N ARG A 527 -12.31 -4.49 -2.81
CA ARG A 527 -12.14 -5.94 -2.63
C ARG A 527 -12.20 -6.65 -3.97
N ASP A 528 -11.44 -7.72 -4.11
CA ASP A 528 -11.54 -8.61 -5.27
C ASP A 528 -12.76 -9.51 -5.10
N TRP A 529 -13.66 -9.49 -6.08
CA TRP A 529 -14.88 -10.30 -6.09
C TRP A 529 -14.61 -11.81 -6.08
N CYS A 530 -13.40 -12.24 -6.50
CA CYS A 530 -13.01 -13.65 -6.42
C CYS A 530 -12.86 -14.12 -4.97
N GLU A 531 -12.50 -13.23 -4.03
CA GLU A 531 -12.32 -13.61 -2.61
C GLU A 531 -13.64 -13.99 -1.94
N GLU A 532 -14.79 -13.67 -2.54
CA GLU A 532 -16.09 -14.15 -2.07
C GLU A 532 -16.18 -15.68 -2.08
N ALA A 533 -15.45 -16.35 -2.99
CA ALA A 533 -15.38 -17.82 -3.07
C ALA A 533 -14.43 -18.43 -2.02
N PHE A 534 -13.69 -17.61 -1.26
CA PHE A 534 -12.65 -18.05 -0.31
C PHE A 534 -12.89 -17.51 1.11
N ASN A 535 -14.16 -17.25 1.45
CA ASN A 535 -14.55 -16.70 2.74
C ASN A 535 -14.44 -17.70 3.90
N VAL A 536 -14.30 -19.00 3.63
CA VAL A 536 -14.14 -20.06 4.63
C VAL A 536 -12.76 -20.73 4.46
N PRO A 537 -11.88 -20.67 5.48
CA PRO A 537 -10.64 -21.43 5.52
C PRO A 537 -10.89 -22.95 5.46
N PHE A 538 -9.95 -23.70 4.88
CA PHE A 538 -9.96 -25.16 4.86
C PHE A 538 -8.54 -25.69 4.98
N HIS A 539 -8.41 -26.92 5.48
CA HIS A 539 -7.13 -27.51 5.86
C HIS A 539 -7.02 -28.93 5.32
N GLY A 540 -5.90 -29.24 4.66
CA GLY A 540 -5.54 -30.61 4.24
C GLY A 540 -6.54 -31.26 3.28
N LYS A 541 -7.12 -30.50 2.34
CA LYS A 541 -8.14 -31.01 1.39
C LYS A 541 -7.55 -31.35 0.04
N THR A 542 -8.12 -32.34 -0.64
CA THR A 542 -7.80 -32.60 -2.05
C THR A 542 -8.50 -31.59 -2.95
N PHE A 543 -8.01 -31.37 -4.17
CA PHE A 543 -8.68 -30.49 -5.13
C PHE A 543 -10.11 -30.97 -5.47
N ALA A 544 -10.34 -32.28 -5.53
CA ALA A 544 -11.67 -32.84 -5.78
C ALA A 544 -12.69 -32.59 -4.64
N GLU A 545 -12.22 -32.28 -3.43
CA GLU A 545 -13.07 -31.90 -2.30
C GLU A 545 -13.31 -30.39 -2.20
N GLN A 546 -12.49 -29.58 -2.87
CA GLN A 546 -12.50 -28.11 -2.82
C GLN A 546 -12.34 -27.54 -4.24
N THR A 547 -13.23 -27.91 -5.15
CA THR A 547 -13.13 -27.50 -6.56
C THR A 547 -13.30 -25.99 -6.77
N GLU A 548 -13.94 -25.30 -5.83
CA GLU A 548 -14.21 -23.87 -5.82
C GLU A 548 -12.92 -23.03 -5.91
N VAL A 549 -11.77 -23.59 -5.49
CA VAL A 549 -10.49 -22.89 -5.54
C VAL A 549 -10.07 -22.51 -6.96
N ILE A 550 -10.63 -23.16 -7.98
CA ILE A 550 -10.37 -22.82 -9.40
C ILE A 550 -10.92 -21.44 -9.79
N GLN A 551 -11.87 -20.91 -9.02
CA GLN A 551 -12.39 -19.55 -9.20
C GLN A 551 -11.33 -18.49 -8.91
N GLY A 552 -10.27 -18.85 -8.16
CA GLY A 552 -9.10 -18.03 -7.93
C GLY A 552 -8.38 -17.69 -9.24
N ARG A 553 -8.00 -16.42 -9.39
CA ARG A 553 -7.33 -15.93 -10.61
C ARG A 553 -5.81 -15.93 -10.49
N HIS A 554 -5.29 -15.82 -9.28
CA HIS A 554 -3.91 -15.45 -9.05
C HIS A 554 -3.13 -16.59 -8.40
N PHE A 555 -2.16 -17.13 -9.14
CA PHE A 555 -1.24 -18.17 -8.68
C PHE A 555 -0.34 -17.66 -7.54
N TRP A 556 -0.01 -16.36 -7.51
CA TRP A 556 0.86 -15.76 -6.49
C TRP A 556 0.21 -15.64 -5.11
N ASN A 557 -1.10 -15.90 -4.95
CA ASN A 557 -1.73 -15.99 -3.62
C ASN A 557 -1.37 -17.26 -2.84
N TRP A 558 -0.67 -18.19 -3.50
CA TRP A 558 -0.33 -19.50 -2.95
C TRP A 558 1.15 -19.56 -2.59
N LEU A 559 1.42 -20.17 -1.45
CA LEU A 559 2.69 -20.77 -1.09
C LEU A 559 2.74 -22.17 -1.70
N TYR A 560 3.87 -22.56 -2.30
CA TYR A 560 4.04 -23.86 -2.95
C TYR A 560 5.21 -24.61 -2.34
N ARG A 561 5.05 -25.91 -2.04
CA ARG A 561 6.19 -26.75 -1.65
C ARG A 561 7.15 -26.86 -2.83
N ARG A 562 8.41 -26.47 -2.63
CA ARG A 562 9.41 -26.40 -3.70
C ARG A 562 9.62 -27.76 -4.35
N GLN A 563 9.82 -28.80 -3.53
CA GLN A 563 10.07 -30.15 -4.03
C GLN A 563 8.92 -30.66 -4.90
N PHE A 564 7.67 -30.36 -4.50
CA PHE A 564 6.48 -30.67 -5.28
C PHE A 564 6.48 -29.98 -6.66
N LEU A 565 6.84 -28.69 -6.74
CA LEU A 565 6.96 -28.00 -8.03
C LEU A 565 8.01 -28.64 -8.95
N LEU A 566 9.14 -29.08 -8.39
CA LEU A 566 10.22 -29.72 -9.15
C LEU A 566 9.83 -31.12 -9.64
N GLU A 567 9.30 -31.97 -8.76
CA GLU A 567 8.95 -33.36 -9.08
C GLU A 567 7.79 -33.48 -10.06
N GLN A 568 6.84 -32.54 -10.02
CA GLN A 568 5.69 -32.51 -10.91
C GLN A 568 5.91 -31.64 -12.16
N ASP A 569 7.13 -31.12 -12.35
CA ASP A 569 7.51 -30.24 -13.46
C ASP A 569 6.55 -29.05 -13.63
N ILE A 570 6.15 -28.43 -12.52
CA ILE A 570 5.22 -27.29 -12.56
C ILE A 570 6.04 -26.05 -12.90
N ARG A 571 5.84 -25.54 -14.12
CA ARG A 571 6.63 -24.49 -14.74
C ARG A 571 5.74 -23.56 -15.55
N PHE A 572 6.24 -22.34 -15.75
CA PHE A 572 5.70 -21.39 -16.71
C PHE A 572 6.19 -21.76 -18.13
N LEU A 573 5.30 -22.24 -19.00
CA LEU A 573 5.42 -22.55 -20.42
C LEU A 573 5.42 -21.32 -21.37
N THR A 574 4.95 -20.14 -20.94
CA THR A 574 4.95 -18.92 -21.77
C THR A 574 5.49 -17.69 -21.03
N PRO A 575 6.05 -16.70 -21.77
CA PRO A 575 6.59 -15.49 -21.15
C PRO A 575 5.60 -14.66 -20.32
N GLN A 576 4.31 -14.67 -20.71
CA GLN A 576 3.26 -13.82 -20.17
C GLN A 576 1.90 -14.55 -20.25
N TRP A 577 0.95 -14.13 -19.42
CA TRP A 577 -0.46 -14.60 -19.43
C TRP A 577 -0.72 -16.03 -18.94
N GLU A 578 0.28 -16.70 -18.40
CA GLU A 578 0.24 -18.14 -18.14
C GLU A 578 -0.22 -18.57 -16.74
N GLU A 579 -0.87 -17.66 -16.02
CA GLU A 579 -1.26 -17.88 -14.62
C GLU A 579 -2.18 -19.11 -14.45
N LYS A 580 -3.07 -19.34 -15.42
CA LYS A 580 -4.08 -20.38 -15.35
C LYS A 580 -3.53 -21.80 -15.61
N PRO A 581 -2.75 -22.07 -16.67
CA PRO A 581 -2.13 -23.38 -16.86
C PRO A 581 -1.21 -23.78 -15.70
N PHE A 582 -0.37 -22.87 -15.21
CA PHE A 582 0.50 -23.11 -14.05
C PHE A 582 -0.31 -23.54 -12.82
N LEU A 583 -1.30 -22.73 -12.44
CA LEU A 583 -2.12 -23.00 -11.26
C LEU A 583 -2.95 -24.29 -11.42
N LEU A 584 -3.51 -24.54 -12.61
CA LEU A 584 -4.28 -25.76 -12.86
C LEU A 584 -3.40 -27.02 -12.76
N LYS A 585 -2.20 -27.01 -13.35
CA LYS A 585 -1.26 -28.13 -13.25
C LYS A 585 -0.92 -28.40 -11.77
N ALA A 586 -0.70 -27.34 -11.00
CA ALA A 586 -0.45 -27.46 -9.56
C ALA A 586 -1.64 -28.05 -8.80
N LEU A 587 -2.86 -27.53 -9.01
CA LEU A 587 -4.08 -28.04 -8.36
C LEU A 587 -4.39 -29.50 -8.69
N LEU A 588 -4.19 -29.92 -9.94
CA LEU A 588 -4.43 -31.32 -10.37
C LEU A 588 -3.41 -32.30 -9.79
N ARG A 589 -2.19 -31.84 -9.46
CA ARG A 589 -1.09 -32.69 -8.97
C ARG A 589 -0.89 -32.63 -7.46
N ALA A 590 -1.38 -31.58 -6.80
CA ALA A 590 -1.27 -31.43 -5.35
C ALA A 590 -2.03 -32.54 -4.63
N LYS A 591 -1.40 -33.12 -3.60
CA LYS A 591 -2.01 -34.10 -2.72
C LYS A 591 -2.95 -33.40 -1.74
N TYR A 592 -2.48 -32.32 -1.11
CA TYR A 592 -3.25 -31.55 -0.13
C TYR A 592 -3.10 -30.05 -0.35
N LEU A 593 -4.21 -29.35 -0.19
CA LEU A 593 -4.37 -27.91 -0.30
C LEU A 593 -4.93 -27.37 1.03
N SER A 594 -4.48 -26.18 1.42
CA SER A 594 -5.06 -25.43 2.53
C SER A 594 -5.30 -23.98 2.17
N SER A 595 -6.21 -23.32 2.88
CA SER A 595 -6.54 -21.91 2.75
C SER A 595 -6.74 -21.33 4.14
N ILE A 596 -6.06 -20.22 4.45
CA ILE A 596 -6.09 -19.58 5.77
C ILE A 596 -6.57 -18.13 5.69
N ASP A 597 -6.92 -17.55 6.84
CA ASP A 597 -7.36 -16.14 6.95
C ASP A 597 -6.19 -15.17 7.13
N SER A 598 -5.19 -15.27 6.25
CA SER A 598 -4.04 -14.35 6.25
C SER A 598 -4.22 -13.32 5.14
N GLU A 599 -4.39 -12.04 5.51
CA GLU A 599 -4.53 -10.92 4.56
C GLU A 599 -3.18 -10.54 3.94
N GLY A 600 -2.69 -11.41 3.07
CA GLY A 600 -1.31 -11.39 2.57
C GLY A 600 -1.02 -10.25 1.61
N PHE A 601 -1.90 -9.97 0.64
CA PHE A 601 -1.50 -9.21 -0.55
C PHE A 601 -2.32 -7.95 -0.80
N VAL A 602 -1.63 -6.88 -1.21
CA VAL A 602 -2.22 -5.69 -1.84
C VAL A 602 -1.76 -5.62 -3.29
N TYR A 603 -2.70 -5.86 -4.20
CA TYR A 603 -2.47 -5.86 -5.64
C TYR A 603 -2.64 -4.45 -6.22
N ARG A 604 -1.67 -3.93 -6.96
CA ARG A 604 -1.74 -2.61 -7.58
C ARG A 604 -2.33 -2.66 -8.97
N VAL A 605 -3.32 -1.81 -9.18
CA VAL A 605 -4.01 -1.62 -10.44
C VAL A 605 -3.51 -0.33 -11.09
N ARG A 606 -2.57 -0.46 -12.02
CA ARG A 606 -1.98 0.64 -12.81
C ARG A 606 -2.24 0.52 -14.31
N GLU A 607 -2.28 1.67 -15.00
CA GLU A 607 -2.67 1.81 -16.41
C GLU A 607 -1.64 1.23 -17.39
N ASP A 608 -0.35 1.35 -17.07
CA ASP A 608 0.79 0.91 -17.88
C ASP A 608 1.17 -0.58 -17.68
N SER A 609 0.44 -1.30 -16.83
CA SER A 609 0.68 -2.74 -16.59
C SER A 609 0.53 -3.59 -17.86
N THR A 610 1.22 -4.73 -17.90
CA THR A 610 1.07 -5.77 -18.96
C THR A 610 -0.41 -6.10 -19.21
N ALA A 611 -1.20 -6.15 -18.14
CA ALA A 611 -2.63 -6.41 -18.18
C ALA A 611 -3.43 -5.35 -18.96
N ARG A 612 -3.02 -4.08 -18.94
CA ARG A 612 -3.81 -2.94 -19.45
C ARG A 612 -3.23 -2.23 -20.67
N ARG A 613 -1.96 -2.46 -21.02
CA ARG A 613 -1.39 -1.97 -22.30
C ARG A 613 -2.16 -2.49 -23.52
N LYS A 614 -2.01 -1.80 -24.65
CA LYS A 614 -2.51 -2.26 -25.96
C LYS A 614 -1.95 -3.67 -26.28
N LYS A 615 -2.83 -4.55 -26.74
CA LYS A 615 -2.55 -5.96 -27.03
C LYS A 615 -2.16 -6.15 -28.50
N THR A 616 -1.30 -7.14 -28.74
CA THR A 616 -0.69 -7.48 -30.03
C THR A 616 -1.08 -8.91 -30.45
N LEU A 617 -0.85 -9.29 -31.71
CA LEU A 617 -1.05 -10.68 -32.16
C LEU A 617 -0.24 -11.70 -31.33
N LYS A 618 0.93 -11.32 -30.81
CA LYS A 618 1.71 -12.19 -29.92
C LYS A 618 1.00 -12.49 -28.60
N ASP A 619 0.27 -11.51 -28.06
CA ASP A 619 -0.56 -11.73 -26.85
C ASP A 619 -1.72 -12.68 -27.13
N VAL A 620 -2.29 -12.62 -28.34
CA VAL A 620 -3.34 -13.55 -28.78
C VAL A 620 -2.77 -14.96 -28.86
N GLU A 621 -1.59 -15.12 -29.49
CA GLU A 621 -0.92 -16.42 -29.57
C GLU A 621 -0.66 -17.02 -28.19
N TYR A 622 -0.15 -16.23 -27.24
CA TYR A 622 0.04 -16.68 -25.87
C TYR A 622 -1.28 -17.08 -25.20
N GLN A 623 -2.34 -16.28 -25.37
CA GLN A 623 -3.64 -16.61 -24.80
C GLN A 623 -4.18 -17.93 -25.37
N VAL A 624 -4.07 -18.16 -26.68
CA VAL A 624 -4.53 -19.41 -27.29
C VAL A 624 -3.66 -20.59 -26.86
N ALA A 625 -2.32 -20.47 -26.85
CA ALA A 625 -1.42 -21.51 -26.36
C ALA A 625 -1.70 -21.90 -24.90
N ASN A 626 -2.10 -20.94 -24.07
CA ASN A 626 -2.53 -21.22 -22.69
C ASN A 626 -3.85 -22.00 -22.64
N PHE A 627 -4.77 -21.78 -23.58
CA PHE A 627 -5.97 -22.59 -23.70
C PHE A 627 -5.64 -24.03 -24.12
N GLU A 628 -4.71 -24.19 -25.06
CA GLU A 628 -4.25 -25.51 -25.52
C GLU A 628 -3.65 -26.30 -24.35
N SER A 629 -2.73 -25.67 -23.63
CA SER A 629 -2.10 -26.27 -22.44
C SER A 629 -3.14 -26.63 -21.37
N LEU A 630 -4.16 -25.79 -21.17
CA LEU A 630 -5.25 -26.07 -20.25
C LEU A 630 -6.07 -27.30 -20.66
N VAL A 631 -6.41 -27.43 -21.95
CA VAL A 631 -7.15 -28.59 -22.47
C VAL A 631 -6.32 -29.86 -22.31
N ASP A 632 -5.02 -29.80 -22.57
CA ASP A 632 -4.09 -30.92 -22.38
C ASP A 632 -4.05 -31.36 -20.92
N LEU A 633 -3.92 -30.41 -19.98
CA LEU A 633 -3.90 -30.69 -18.54
C LEU A 633 -5.22 -31.32 -18.06
N LEU A 634 -6.37 -30.84 -18.53
CA LEU A 634 -7.67 -31.42 -18.17
C LEU A 634 -7.84 -32.83 -18.72
N HIS A 635 -7.35 -33.08 -19.94
CA HIS A 635 -7.35 -34.40 -20.54
C HIS A 635 -6.48 -35.37 -19.72
N ASP A 636 -5.22 -35.00 -19.47
CA ASP A 636 -4.25 -35.84 -18.78
C ASP A 636 -4.60 -36.07 -17.30
N GLY A 637 -5.29 -35.11 -16.68
CA GLY A 637 -5.85 -35.24 -15.35
C GLY A 637 -7.15 -36.06 -15.27
N GLY A 638 -7.68 -36.56 -16.39
CA GLY A 638 -8.95 -37.28 -16.43
C GLY A 638 -10.17 -36.42 -16.07
N ALA A 639 -10.03 -35.09 -16.11
CA ALA A 639 -11.08 -34.14 -15.75
C ALA A 639 -12.13 -33.96 -16.86
N LEU A 640 -11.84 -34.41 -18.08
CA LEU A 640 -12.78 -34.36 -19.21
C LEU A 640 -13.78 -35.54 -19.24
N ASP A 641 -13.56 -36.59 -18.43
CA ASP A 641 -14.55 -37.66 -18.29
C ASP A 641 -15.79 -37.12 -17.56
N ARG A 642 -16.98 -37.28 -18.16
CA ARG A 642 -18.27 -36.89 -17.57
C ARG A 642 -18.56 -37.54 -16.22
N LYS A 643 -17.94 -38.69 -15.92
CA LYS A 643 -18.06 -39.36 -14.62
C LYS A 643 -17.06 -38.84 -13.58
N SER A 644 -16.10 -38.02 -13.99
CA SER A 644 -15.11 -37.42 -13.10
C SER A 644 -15.76 -36.39 -12.17
N LYS A 645 -15.32 -36.36 -10.90
CA LYS A 645 -15.69 -35.29 -9.96
C LYS A 645 -15.19 -33.92 -10.41
N LEU A 646 -14.22 -33.88 -11.32
CA LEU A 646 -13.64 -32.64 -11.86
C LEU A 646 -14.29 -32.21 -13.19
N PHE A 647 -15.32 -32.91 -13.68
CA PHE A 647 -15.97 -32.54 -14.94
C PHE A 647 -16.55 -31.12 -14.91
N ASP A 648 -17.11 -30.70 -13.77
CA ASP A 648 -17.62 -29.34 -13.61
C ASP A 648 -16.50 -28.28 -13.64
N VAL A 649 -15.29 -28.63 -13.18
CA VAL A 649 -14.10 -27.78 -13.33
C VAL A 649 -13.75 -27.59 -14.81
N SER A 650 -13.79 -28.67 -15.59
CA SER A 650 -13.56 -28.62 -17.03
C SER A 650 -14.59 -27.75 -17.75
N ARG A 651 -15.88 -27.94 -17.43
CA ARG A 651 -16.98 -27.12 -17.96
C ARG A 651 -16.77 -25.64 -17.66
N TYR A 652 -16.42 -25.31 -16.43
CA TYR A 652 -16.14 -23.95 -15.99
C TYR A 652 -14.96 -23.33 -16.76
N LEU A 653 -13.81 -23.98 -16.77
CA LEU A 653 -12.58 -23.44 -17.36
C LEU A 653 -12.69 -23.27 -18.86
N VAL A 654 -13.22 -24.26 -19.57
CA VAL A 654 -13.40 -24.20 -21.03
C VAL A 654 -14.39 -23.09 -21.40
N THR A 655 -15.49 -22.97 -20.66
CA THR A 655 -16.46 -21.87 -20.85
C THR A 655 -15.81 -20.51 -20.58
N GLN A 656 -15.10 -20.37 -19.46
CA GLN A 656 -14.43 -19.12 -19.09
C GLN A 656 -13.42 -18.68 -20.16
N PHE A 657 -12.56 -19.60 -20.59
CA PHE A 657 -11.47 -19.28 -21.50
C PHE A 657 -11.98 -18.93 -22.89
N LEU A 658 -12.94 -19.70 -23.42
CA LEU A 658 -13.61 -19.37 -24.68
C LEU A 658 -14.26 -18.00 -24.60
N ASN A 659 -14.98 -17.69 -23.50
CA ASN A 659 -15.60 -16.38 -23.31
C ASN A 659 -14.57 -15.25 -23.37
N LEU A 660 -13.42 -15.41 -22.69
CA LEU A 660 -12.35 -14.39 -22.68
C LEU A 660 -11.75 -14.16 -24.07
N ILE A 661 -11.71 -15.18 -24.92
CA ILE A 661 -11.22 -15.05 -26.30
C ILE A 661 -12.26 -14.35 -27.19
N VAL A 662 -13.51 -14.83 -27.19
CA VAL A 662 -14.56 -14.35 -28.13
C VAL A 662 -15.19 -13.02 -27.72
N THR A 663 -15.04 -12.60 -26.46
CA THR A 663 -15.55 -11.30 -25.97
C THR A 663 -14.45 -10.31 -25.58
N GLY A 664 -13.19 -10.75 -25.55
CA GLY A 664 -12.07 -9.99 -25.03
C GLY A 664 -11.15 -9.40 -26.11
N PHE A 665 -9.88 -9.23 -25.74
CA PHE A 665 -8.91 -8.57 -26.60
C PHE A 665 -8.48 -9.44 -27.79
N ALA A 666 -8.58 -10.77 -27.71
CA ALA A 666 -8.08 -11.67 -28.75
C ALA A 666 -8.79 -11.43 -30.08
N ILE A 667 -10.12 -11.59 -30.10
CA ILE A 667 -10.91 -11.41 -31.31
C ILE A 667 -10.80 -9.98 -31.87
N SER A 668 -10.81 -8.97 -31.00
CA SER A 668 -10.71 -7.56 -31.41
C SER A 668 -9.33 -7.21 -31.95
N THR A 669 -8.26 -7.83 -31.44
CA THR A 669 -6.88 -7.66 -31.92
C THR A 669 -6.68 -8.34 -33.25
N VAL A 670 -7.13 -9.60 -33.40
CA VAL A 670 -7.09 -10.33 -34.67
C VAL A 670 -7.88 -9.59 -35.75
N ARG A 671 -9.13 -9.21 -35.48
CA ARG A 671 -9.94 -8.46 -36.45
C ARG A 671 -9.28 -7.16 -36.89
N ARG A 672 -8.66 -6.44 -35.95
CA ARG A 672 -7.95 -5.17 -36.24
C ARG A 672 -6.70 -5.39 -37.09
N GLU A 673 -5.93 -6.44 -36.85
CA GLU A 673 -4.61 -6.63 -37.47
C GLU A 673 -4.63 -7.52 -38.72
N THR A 674 -5.58 -8.46 -38.83
CA THR A 674 -5.64 -9.47 -39.90
C THR A 674 -7.00 -9.56 -40.60
N GLY A 675 -8.02 -8.82 -40.12
CA GLY A 675 -9.37 -8.84 -40.69
C GLY A 675 -10.05 -10.21 -40.57
N ALA A 676 -10.98 -10.50 -41.50
CA ALA A 676 -11.84 -11.68 -41.47
C ALA A 676 -11.08 -13.02 -41.65
N VAL A 677 -9.94 -13.00 -42.35
CA VAL A 677 -9.13 -14.21 -42.60
C VAL A 677 -8.54 -14.73 -41.29
N GLY A 678 -7.85 -13.88 -40.52
CA GLY A 678 -7.28 -14.32 -39.25
C GLY A 678 -8.35 -14.60 -38.18
N GLU A 679 -9.52 -13.96 -38.26
CA GLU A 679 -10.65 -14.31 -37.40
C GLU A 679 -11.14 -15.75 -37.66
N LYS A 680 -11.23 -16.14 -38.93
CA LYS A 680 -11.53 -17.52 -39.32
C LYS A 680 -10.47 -18.50 -38.81
N GLU A 681 -9.18 -18.20 -39.01
CA GLU A 681 -8.07 -19.06 -38.55
C GLU A 681 -8.08 -19.26 -37.02
N LEU A 682 -8.37 -18.19 -36.26
CA LEU A 682 -8.53 -18.27 -34.81
C LEU A 682 -9.68 -19.22 -34.44
N PHE A 683 -10.84 -19.08 -35.08
CA PHE A 683 -11.99 -19.95 -34.78
C PHE A 683 -11.77 -21.41 -35.18
N GLU A 684 -11.09 -21.68 -36.30
CA GLU A 684 -10.71 -23.05 -36.69
C GLU A 684 -9.77 -23.68 -35.65
N ARG A 685 -8.85 -22.89 -35.07
CA ARG A 685 -7.99 -23.37 -33.97
C ARG A 685 -8.81 -23.65 -32.71
N LEU A 686 -9.71 -22.76 -32.33
CA LEU A 686 -10.60 -22.98 -31.19
C LEU A 686 -11.51 -24.21 -31.39
N GLN A 687 -12.03 -24.42 -32.60
CA GLN A 687 -12.83 -25.59 -32.94
C GLN A 687 -12.06 -26.89 -32.67
N ARG A 688 -10.82 -26.99 -33.18
CA ARG A 688 -9.96 -28.17 -32.95
C ARG A 688 -9.76 -28.45 -31.46
N LEU A 689 -9.65 -27.42 -30.63
CA LEU A 689 -9.52 -27.57 -29.18
C LEU A 689 -10.82 -28.01 -28.53
N LEU A 690 -11.95 -27.38 -28.86
CA LEU A 690 -13.24 -27.73 -28.28
C LEU A 690 -13.63 -29.18 -28.59
N VAL A 691 -13.37 -29.68 -29.80
CA VAL A 691 -13.62 -31.07 -30.18
C VAL A 691 -12.90 -32.05 -29.25
N ARG A 692 -11.67 -31.72 -28.80
CA ARG A 692 -10.89 -32.57 -27.88
C ARG A 692 -11.48 -32.62 -26.47
N THR A 693 -12.32 -31.66 -26.09
CA THR A 693 -12.88 -31.58 -24.72
C THR A 693 -14.11 -32.47 -24.50
N ALA A 694 -14.80 -32.88 -25.57
CA ALA A 694 -16.11 -33.56 -25.52
C ALA A 694 -17.22 -32.80 -24.74
N ILE A 695 -17.00 -31.51 -24.45
CA ILE A 695 -17.96 -30.58 -23.85
C ILE A 695 -18.96 -30.15 -24.93
N LYS A 696 -20.25 -30.24 -24.60
CA LYS A 696 -21.36 -29.87 -25.47
C LYS A 696 -21.81 -28.45 -25.20
N ALA A 697 -22.55 -27.87 -26.14
CA ALA A 697 -23.17 -26.56 -25.96
C ALA A 697 -24.09 -26.49 -24.73
N THR A 698 -24.71 -27.61 -24.35
CA THR A 698 -25.56 -27.74 -23.15
C THR A 698 -24.76 -27.87 -21.85
N ASP A 699 -23.46 -28.17 -21.92
CA ASP A 699 -22.60 -28.28 -20.75
C ASP A 699 -21.96 -26.93 -20.37
N VAL A 700 -22.16 -25.87 -21.16
CA VAL A 700 -21.68 -24.52 -20.87
C VAL A 700 -22.04 -24.15 -19.43
N SER A 701 -21.04 -23.72 -18.67
CA SER A 701 -21.24 -23.33 -17.28
C SER A 701 -21.95 -21.98 -17.20
N PRO A 702 -23.02 -21.83 -16.38
CA PRO A 702 -23.64 -20.53 -16.13
C PRO A 702 -22.73 -19.60 -15.30
N GLU A 703 -21.68 -20.15 -14.70
CA GLU A 703 -20.60 -19.42 -14.02
C GLU A 703 -19.35 -19.45 -14.91
N PRO A 704 -18.84 -18.28 -15.33
CA PRO A 704 -18.34 -17.28 -14.39
C PRO A 704 -19.22 -16.01 -14.33
N LYS A 705 -19.09 -15.24 -13.24
CA LYS A 705 -19.65 -13.88 -13.05
C LYS A 705 -19.35 -12.89 -14.18
N GLN A 706 -18.52 -13.25 -15.16
CA GLN A 706 -18.06 -12.42 -16.28
C GLN A 706 -18.84 -12.62 -17.58
N LEU A 707 -19.67 -13.66 -17.68
CA LEU A 707 -20.49 -13.87 -18.87
C LEU A 707 -21.70 -12.95 -18.78
N LYS A 708 -21.83 -12.02 -19.74
CA LYS A 708 -22.82 -10.92 -19.68
C LYS A 708 -24.23 -11.49 -19.54
N ASP A 709 -25.03 -10.93 -18.63
CA ASP A 709 -26.36 -11.47 -18.29
C ASP A 709 -27.28 -11.63 -19.51
N PHE A 710 -27.17 -10.73 -20.49
CA PHE A 710 -27.95 -10.83 -21.73
C PHE A 710 -27.55 -12.04 -22.60
N LEU A 711 -26.28 -12.46 -22.59
CA LEU A 711 -25.85 -13.65 -23.33
C LEU A 711 -26.37 -14.94 -22.68
N LYS A 712 -26.56 -14.92 -21.35
CA LYS A 712 -27.19 -16.02 -20.59
C LYS A 712 -28.70 -16.05 -20.82
N ALA A 713 -29.36 -14.92 -20.64
CA ALA A 713 -30.82 -14.81 -20.68
C ALA A 713 -31.44 -15.22 -22.03
N ASN A 714 -30.68 -15.13 -23.12
CA ASN A 714 -31.18 -15.38 -24.48
C ASN A 714 -30.59 -16.62 -25.15
N ASN A 715 -29.95 -17.55 -24.42
CA ASN A 715 -29.26 -18.72 -24.99
C ASN A 715 -28.21 -18.37 -26.08
N ALA A 716 -27.68 -17.14 -26.07
CA ALA A 716 -26.73 -16.67 -27.07
C ALA A 716 -25.38 -17.37 -26.92
N TYR A 717 -24.93 -17.59 -25.68
CA TYR A 717 -23.61 -18.21 -25.47
C TYR A 717 -23.55 -19.69 -25.85
N PRO A 718 -24.56 -20.55 -25.53
CA PRO A 718 -24.64 -21.90 -26.09
C PRO A 718 -24.58 -21.92 -27.63
N LEU A 719 -25.22 -20.95 -28.30
CA LEU A 719 -25.12 -20.82 -29.76
C LEU A 719 -23.70 -20.43 -30.21
N VAL A 720 -23.03 -19.48 -29.56
CA VAL A 720 -21.63 -19.15 -29.85
C VAL A 720 -20.73 -20.37 -29.70
N PHE A 721 -20.89 -21.13 -28.60
CA PHE A 721 -20.13 -22.35 -28.36
C PHE A 721 -20.39 -23.39 -29.45
N ALA A 722 -21.66 -23.65 -29.77
CA ALA A 722 -22.04 -24.61 -30.79
C ALA A 722 -21.55 -24.20 -32.19
N ALA A 723 -21.60 -22.90 -32.52
CA ALA A 723 -21.13 -22.35 -33.78
C ALA A 723 -19.62 -22.53 -33.96
N VAL A 724 -18.82 -22.29 -32.92
CA VAL A 724 -17.37 -22.57 -32.98
C VAL A 724 -17.13 -24.07 -33.10
N LEU A 725 -17.85 -24.91 -32.33
CA LEU A 725 -17.69 -26.36 -32.37
C LEU A 725 -18.04 -26.97 -33.74
N SER A 726 -19.09 -26.48 -34.39
CA SER A 726 -19.57 -26.98 -35.69
C SER A 726 -18.92 -26.30 -36.91
N GLY A 727 -18.05 -25.31 -36.70
CA GLY A 727 -17.40 -24.59 -37.81
C GLY A 727 -18.27 -23.51 -38.46
N ARG A 728 -19.42 -23.16 -37.86
CA ARG A 728 -20.39 -22.16 -38.35
C ARG A 728 -20.06 -20.76 -37.86
N PHE A 729 -18.84 -20.31 -38.14
CA PHE A 729 -18.26 -19.08 -37.57
C PHE A 729 -19.04 -17.81 -37.94
N GLU A 730 -19.77 -17.83 -39.05
CA GLU A 730 -20.64 -16.74 -39.49
C GLU A 730 -21.74 -16.39 -38.47
N PHE A 731 -22.08 -17.31 -37.56
CA PHE A 731 -23.05 -17.08 -36.49
C PHE A 731 -22.43 -16.52 -35.20
N VAL A 732 -21.11 -16.49 -35.03
CA VAL A 732 -20.47 -16.10 -33.77
C VAL A 732 -20.71 -14.62 -33.46
N GLN A 733 -20.27 -13.72 -34.36
CA GLN A 733 -20.37 -12.28 -34.13
C GLN A 733 -21.82 -11.77 -34.10
N PRO A 734 -22.71 -12.15 -35.04
CA PRO A 734 -24.12 -11.74 -34.98
C PRO A 734 -24.81 -12.14 -33.67
N THR A 735 -24.48 -13.31 -33.14
CA THR A 735 -25.02 -13.79 -31.85
C THR A 735 -24.50 -12.97 -30.67
N LEU A 736 -23.21 -12.60 -30.66
CA LEU A 736 -22.64 -11.71 -29.63
C LEU A 736 -23.26 -10.30 -29.67
N ASP A 737 -23.65 -9.84 -30.86
CA ASP A 737 -24.32 -8.55 -31.08
C ASP A 737 -25.84 -8.62 -30.88
N MET A 738 -26.39 -9.79 -30.52
CA MET A 738 -27.83 -10.03 -30.37
C MET A 738 -28.63 -9.70 -31.64
N SER A 739 -28.03 -9.95 -32.80
CA SER A 739 -28.65 -9.72 -34.10
C SER A 739 -29.81 -10.69 -34.30
N LYS A 740 -30.88 -10.19 -34.94
CA LYS A 740 -32.00 -11.02 -35.38
C LYS A 740 -31.59 -11.84 -36.61
N ILE A 741 -32.03 -13.08 -36.67
CA ILE A 741 -31.75 -13.99 -37.79
C ILE A 741 -32.88 -13.85 -38.83
N PRO A 742 -32.58 -13.69 -40.13
CA PRO A 742 -33.60 -13.78 -41.17
C PRO A 742 -34.34 -15.11 -41.14
N GLN A 743 -35.68 -15.08 -41.22
CA GLN A 743 -36.50 -16.29 -41.18
C GLN A 743 -36.13 -17.29 -42.28
N SER A 744 -35.77 -16.80 -43.48
CA SER A 744 -35.26 -17.61 -44.59
C SER A 744 -34.04 -18.44 -44.19
N ASP A 745 -33.09 -17.82 -43.52
CA ASP A 745 -31.79 -18.41 -43.19
C ASP A 745 -31.95 -19.42 -42.04
N TYR A 746 -32.80 -19.09 -41.07
CA TYR A 746 -33.16 -20.00 -39.98
C TYR A 746 -33.84 -21.27 -40.52
N ILE A 747 -34.84 -21.13 -41.39
CA ILE A 747 -35.55 -22.29 -41.99
C ILE A 747 -34.59 -23.11 -42.85
N ALA A 748 -33.76 -22.45 -43.68
CA ALA A 748 -32.78 -23.13 -44.51
C ALA A 748 -31.84 -23.99 -43.67
N GLU A 749 -31.36 -23.47 -42.53
CA GLU A 749 -30.51 -24.23 -41.62
C GLU A 749 -31.25 -25.39 -40.93
N MET A 750 -32.49 -25.19 -40.48
CA MET A 750 -33.28 -26.25 -39.83
C MET A 750 -33.61 -27.41 -40.79
N LEU A 751 -33.78 -27.12 -42.09
CA LEU A 751 -34.04 -28.12 -43.13
C LEU A 751 -32.79 -28.88 -43.57
N ARG A 752 -31.60 -28.35 -43.29
CA ARG A 752 -30.33 -29.05 -43.54
C ARG A 752 -30.22 -30.31 -42.68
N VAL A 753 -29.78 -31.41 -43.25
CA VAL A 753 -29.49 -32.65 -42.50
C VAL A 753 -28.12 -32.49 -41.83
N PRO A 754 -28.00 -32.60 -40.50
CA PRO A 754 -26.70 -32.49 -39.83
C PRO A 754 -25.83 -33.71 -40.16
N GLU A 755 -24.58 -33.47 -40.53
CA GLU A 755 -23.60 -34.50 -40.88
C GLU A 755 -23.01 -35.18 -39.63
N ASP A 756 -22.94 -34.45 -38.52
CA ASP A 756 -22.39 -34.95 -37.26
C ASP A 756 -23.15 -34.45 -36.01
N ALA A 757 -22.65 -34.84 -34.84
CA ALA A 757 -23.24 -34.45 -33.56
C ALA A 757 -23.00 -32.97 -33.20
N ALA A 758 -21.99 -32.30 -33.75
CA ALA A 758 -21.72 -30.89 -33.52
C ALA A 758 -22.71 -30.02 -34.30
N GLU A 759 -23.00 -30.37 -35.55
CA GLU A 759 -24.03 -29.70 -36.36
C GLU A 759 -25.43 -29.86 -35.77
N ARG A 760 -25.74 -31.05 -35.22
CA ARG A 760 -27.00 -31.26 -34.50
C ARG A 760 -27.11 -30.34 -33.28
N GLN A 761 -26.05 -30.23 -32.48
CA GLN A 761 -26.00 -29.32 -31.34
C GLN A 761 -26.13 -27.85 -31.75
N PHE A 762 -25.56 -27.47 -32.89
CA PHE A 762 -25.72 -26.14 -33.45
C PHE A 762 -27.18 -25.86 -33.81
N GLN A 763 -27.88 -26.78 -34.49
CA GLN A 763 -29.31 -26.63 -34.81
C GLN A 763 -30.17 -26.52 -33.53
N GLU A 764 -29.85 -27.30 -32.50
CA GLU A 764 -30.51 -27.23 -31.18
C GLU A 764 -30.29 -25.87 -30.51
N ALA A 765 -29.05 -25.38 -30.44
CA ALA A 765 -28.72 -24.09 -29.85
C ALA A 765 -29.32 -22.91 -30.64
N LEU A 766 -29.31 -23.00 -31.97
CA LEU A 766 -29.90 -22.01 -32.88
C LEU A 766 -31.41 -21.90 -32.65
N SER A 767 -32.09 -23.04 -32.48
CA SER A 767 -33.53 -23.08 -32.16
C SER A 767 -33.85 -22.40 -30.83
N LEU A 768 -32.98 -22.51 -29.83
CA LEU A 768 -33.16 -21.90 -28.51
C LEU A 768 -32.85 -20.39 -28.50
N TYR A 769 -31.88 -19.95 -29.33
CA TYR A 769 -31.57 -18.54 -29.51
C TYR A 769 -32.63 -17.82 -30.34
N ALA A 770 -33.14 -18.44 -31.41
CA ALA A 770 -34.14 -17.89 -32.33
C ALA A 770 -35.54 -17.67 -31.73
N ARG A 771 -35.72 -17.78 -30.41
CA ARG A 771 -37.01 -17.57 -29.74
C ARG A 771 -37.55 -16.15 -29.99
N ASN A 772 -38.88 -16.06 -30.06
CA ASN A 772 -39.66 -14.91 -30.49
C ASN A 772 -39.10 -13.53 -30.11
N ASP A 773 -38.70 -12.81 -31.15
CA ASP A 773 -38.12 -11.46 -31.24
C ASP A 773 -36.69 -11.47 -31.81
N LEU A 774 -36.01 -12.63 -31.84
CA LEU A 774 -34.67 -12.81 -32.43
C LEU A 774 -34.66 -13.44 -33.83
N VAL A 775 -35.83 -13.56 -34.46
CA VAL A 775 -36.00 -13.84 -35.89
C VAL A 775 -36.70 -12.66 -36.55
N THR A 776 -36.21 -12.18 -37.70
CA THR A 776 -36.95 -11.24 -38.53
C THR A 776 -37.89 -12.00 -39.45
N THR A 777 -39.19 -11.82 -39.26
CA THR A 777 -40.22 -12.32 -40.17
C THR A 777 -40.15 -11.55 -41.48
N ASP A 778 -40.01 -12.28 -42.58
CA ASP A 778 -40.16 -11.70 -43.90
C ASP A 778 -41.65 -11.74 -44.26
N ASN A 779 -42.36 -10.63 -44.05
CA ASN A 779 -43.79 -10.55 -44.36
C ASN A 779 -44.06 -10.74 -45.87
N ASP A 780 -43.05 -10.57 -46.73
CA ASP A 780 -43.17 -10.65 -48.18
C ASP A 780 -42.81 -12.05 -48.75
N ALA A 781 -42.20 -12.94 -47.94
CA ALA A 781 -41.80 -14.29 -48.36
C ALA A 781 -42.96 -15.31 -48.43
N VAL A 782 -44.17 -14.94 -48.00
CA VAL A 782 -45.34 -15.85 -47.90
C VAL A 782 -45.87 -16.32 -49.27
N VAL A 783 -45.34 -15.84 -50.40
CA VAL A 783 -46.00 -16.01 -51.72
C VAL A 783 -45.39 -17.10 -52.62
N LEU A 784 -44.33 -17.81 -52.24
CA LEU A 784 -43.69 -18.78 -53.17
C LEU A 784 -43.40 -20.15 -52.55
N SER A 785 -44.42 -21.00 -52.45
CA SER A 785 -44.18 -22.46 -52.51
C SER A 785 -45.25 -23.15 -53.36
N GLN A 786 -44.83 -23.56 -54.56
CA GLN A 786 -45.60 -24.44 -55.44
C GLN A 786 -45.70 -25.85 -54.82
N ASP A 787 -46.84 -26.50 -55.07
CA ASP A 787 -47.18 -27.91 -54.79
C ASP A 787 -46.48 -28.61 -53.62
N ILE A 788 -47.00 -28.37 -52.41
CA ILE A 788 -46.69 -29.21 -51.25
C ILE A 788 -47.46 -30.53 -51.41
N ALA A 789 -46.81 -31.55 -51.99
CA ALA A 789 -47.40 -32.88 -52.22
C ALA A 789 -47.86 -33.63 -50.95
N GLN A 790 -47.46 -33.16 -49.76
CA GLN A 790 -47.81 -33.75 -48.47
C GLN A 790 -48.41 -32.70 -47.52
N LYS A 791 -49.57 -32.99 -46.91
CA LYS A 791 -50.21 -32.04 -45.98
C LYS A 791 -49.28 -31.77 -44.77
N PRO A 792 -48.98 -30.51 -44.43
CA PRO A 792 -48.14 -30.18 -43.27
C PRO A 792 -48.80 -30.69 -41.99
N ARG A 793 -48.04 -31.37 -41.13
CA ARG A 793 -48.51 -31.84 -39.83
C ARG A 793 -48.18 -30.77 -38.80
N LEU A 794 -49.19 -30.09 -38.29
CA LEU A 794 -49.00 -29.07 -37.25
C LEU A 794 -49.16 -29.71 -35.87
N ILE A 795 -48.13 -29.65 -35.03
CA ILE A 795 -48.24 -30.01 -33.60
C ILE A 795 -48.41 -28.72 -32.80
N ILE A 796 -49.65 -28.47 -32.35
CA ILE A 796 -49.94 -27.43 -31.36
C ILE A 796 -49.92 -28.09 -29.97
N HIS A 797 -48.81 -27.93 -29.25
CA HIS A 797 -48.74 -28.38 -27.86
C HIS A 797 -49.34 -27.31 -26.94
N ILE A 798 -50.58 -27.53 -26.50
CA ILE A 798 -51.30 -26.68 -25.53
C ILE A 798 -50.97 -27.18 -24.12
N GLY A 799 -49.77 -26.90 -23.63
CA GLY A 799 -49.34 -27.36 -22.30
C GLY A 799 -50.09 -26.66 -21.17
N SER A 800 -50.70 -27.43 -20.25
CA SER A 800 -51.00 -26.96 -18.89
C SER A 800 -49.81 -27.20 -17.97
N THR A 801 -49.68 -26.44 -16.89
CA THR A 801 -48.48 -26.26 -16.03
C THR A 801 -48.02 -27.49 -15.21
N LYS A 802 -48.30 -28.73 -15.62
CA LYS A 802 -47.85 -29.96 -14.91
C LYS A 802 -46.54 -30.55 -15.47
N THR A 803 -45.74 -31.20 -14.64
CA THR A 803 -44.39 -31.77 -14.92
C THR A 803 -44.26 -32.56 -16.24
N GLY A 804 -45.29 -33.30 -16.67
CA GLY A 804 -45.28 -34.04 -17.95
C GLY A 804 -45.23 -33.15 -19.21
N SER A 805 -45.76 -31.92 -19.16
CA SER A 805 -45.72 -30.98 -20.30
C SER A 805 -44.33 -30.37 -20.52
N THR A 806 -43.48 -30.37 -19.49
CA THR A 806 -42.12 -29.80 -19.54
C THR A 806 -41.16 -30.71 -20.31
N PHE A 807 -41.27 -32.03 -20.11
CA PHE A 807 -40.50 -33.02 -20.87
C PHE A 807 -40.84 -32.99 -22.36
N ILE A 808 -42.15 -32.98 -22.68
CA ILE A 808 -42.61 -32.92 -24.08
C ILE A 808 -42.16 -31.63 -24.75
N GLN A 809 -42.23 -30.49 -24.06
CA GLN A 809 -41.75 -29.23 -24.60
C GLN A 809 -40.24 -29.27 -24.90
N HIS A 810 -39.42 -29.75 -23.97
CA HIS A 810 -37.98 -29.94 -24.20
C HIS A 810 -37.68 -30.89 -25.35
N PHE A 811 -38.40 -32.02 -25.41
CA PHE A 811 -38.24 -32.99 -26.49
C PHE A 811 -38.58 -32.36 -27.85
N LEU A 812 -39.68 -31.62 -27.96
CA LEU A 812 -40.07 -30.94 -29.19
C LEU A 812 -39.05 -29.85 -29.59
N GLU A 813 -38.51 -29.11 -28.63
CA GLU A 813 -37.50 -28.08 -28.88
C GLU A 813 -36.16 -28.68 -29.34
N GLN A 814 -35.65 -29.70 -28.66
CA GLN A 814 -34.42 -30.41 -29.03
C GLN A 814 -34.52 -31.14 -30.38
N ASN A 815 -35.72 -31.59 -30.76
CA ASN A 815 -35.94 -32.33 -32.00
C ASN A 815 -36.57 -31.48 -33.11
N ARG A 816 -36.67 -30.15 -32.94
CA ARG A 816 -37.36 -29.23 -33.86
C ARG A 816 -36.90 -29.38 -35.31
N ALA A 817 -35.60 -29.36 -35.56
CA ALA A 817 -35.06 -29.49 -36.91
C ALA A 817 -35.43 -30.84 -37.56
N ALA A 818 -35.34 -31.93 -36.79
CA ALA A 818 -35.71 -33.27 -37.27
C ALA A 818 -37.23 -33.39 -37.53
N LEU A 819 -38.06 -32.80 -36.68
CA LEU A 819 -39.51 -32.75 -36.85
C LEU A 819 -39.88 -31.93 -38.09
N LEU A 820 -39.25 -30.76 -38.29
CA LEU A 820 -39.49 -29.91 -39.46
C LEU A 820 -39.17 -30.64 -40.77
N ARG A 821 -38.02 -31.33 -40.83
CA ARG A 821 -37.65 -32.18 -41.98
C ARG A 821 -38.63 -33.33 -42.22
N ALA A 822 -39.27 -33.84 -41.16
CA ALA A 822 -40.32 -34.86 -41.24
C ALA A 822 -41.71 -34.28 -41.58
N GLY A 823 -41.80 -33.00 -41.98
CA GLY A 823 -43.06 -32.33 -42.32
C GLY A 823 -43.91 -31.98 -41.09
N VAL A 824 -43.32 -31.99 -39.90
CA VAL A 824 -43.96 -31.66 -38.63
C VAL A 824 -43.54 -30.26 -38.18
N TYR A 825 -44.45 -29.30 -38.31
CA TYR A 825 -44.21 -27.94 -37.81
C TYR A 825 -44.56 -27.84 -36.33
N VAL A 826 -43.59 -27.38 -35.54
CA VAL A 826 -43.77 -27.00 -34.14
C VAL A 826 -43.70 -25.48 -34.08
N PRO A 827 -44.69 -24.76 -33.54
CA PRO A 827 -44.61 -23.30 -33.37
C PRO A 827 -43.36 -22.88 -32.59
N GLU A 828 -42.74 -21.75 -32.98
CA GLU A 828 -41.52 -21.22 -32.34
C GLU A 828 -41.79 -20.73 -30.89
N VAL A 829 -43.01 -20.26 -30.63
CA VAL A 829 -43.57 -20.04 -29.29
C VAL A 829 -44.80 -20.89 -29.06
N GLY A 830 -44.90 -21.47 -27.86
CA GLY A 830 -46.17 -22.02 -27.39
C GLY A 830 -47.17 -20.91 -27.08
N LEU A 831 -48.47 -21.24 -27.09
CA LEU A 831 -49.57 -20.33 -26.69
C LEU A 831 -49.45 -19.80 -25.24
N PHE A 832 -48.60 -20.41 -24.40
CA PHE A 832 -48.38 -20.07 -22.99
C PHE A 832 -46.89 -19.85 -22.66
N TRP A 833 -46.18 -19.08 -23.50
CA TRP A 833 -44.78 -18.73 -23.26
C TRP A 833 -44.62 -17.79 -22.05
N GLN A 834 -43.71 -18.12 -21.14
CA GLN A 834 -43.32 -17.25 -20.02
C GLN A 834 -41.88 -16.78 -20.22
N LYS A 835 -41.69 -15.46 -20.36
CA LYS A 835 -40.41 -14.81 -20.66
C LYS A 835 -39.28 -15.11 -19.67
N ALA A 836 -39.60 -15.61 -18.48
CA ALA A 836 -38.65 -15.85 -17.38
C ALA A 836 -38.49 -17.33 -17.00
N ARG A 837 -39.01 -18.28 -17.80
CA ARG A 837 -38.88 -19.71 -17.48
C ARG A 837 -37.47 -20.19 -17.86
N PRO A 838 -36.65 -20.67 -16.90
CA PRO A 838 -35.35 -21.24 -17.24
C PRO A 838 -35.53 -22.53 -18.08
N PRO A 839 -34.55 -22.89 -18.93
CA PRO A 839 -34.49 -24.23 -19.52
C PRO A 839 -34.49 -25.29 -18.40
#